data_AF-A0A1Q3EB55-F1
#
_entry.id   AF-A0A1Q3EB55-F1
#
_cell.length_a   1.000
_cell.length_b   1.000
_cell.length_c   1.000
_cell.angle_alpha   90.00
_cell.angle_beta   90.00
_cell.angle_gamma   90.00
#
_symmetry.space_group_name_H-M   'P 1'
#
loop_
_entity.id
_entity.type
_entity.pdbx_description
1 polymer ?
#
loop_
_entity_poly.entity_id
_entity_poly.type
_entity_poly.pdbx_seq_one_letter_code
_entity_poly.pdbx_strand_id
1 'polypeptide(L)'
;MSFGSSSRLNGKQAFAVTRNLLPAVKPDIPFAQITQAPAHSFLAWTFGRGTVIYKIWPAVIFQTLFAVVIVTLEEKAGVKHLAIPNVMLTVLGVVLGFVLSYRAMSGYDRYWQGRTAWSDVIQHSRSLGRLIWYHVPPRLTPRTAEEISTGLMNRTSSELVRVMAEKRMALDLILGFAVALKHHLRGEVGIYYEDLYSLVRPLHEHEHTQGQKQAVMTSALSPPTRARRIASNPALPQAQTSASGISRESSPPKKHRVHYHTEHPNTSESTYGTFPGPISESPSGSIHRVPSNASFQSQHQVLAPSQQPGEQDMMKDVSTELIPFAGIFGGLKRLFSRKKAYSELSTLESGGKNPWGYDASQRKWSGPLQPRIGKEKHTVSAATRGENLPLEILRCMSEWCSVLEERNTVPGTSLGSIIGTVSSLEATLSALEQILTTPLPFVYSVHIKHTVWIYLFFLPFQLVAEFKWHTIPGVALAAFIYLGFLAAGEEIEQPFGYDENDLDLDMFCGEIIQVDIENLKKSPCLNADVTQLSLDGSEGDKLPGFVQAAHQNNVKALIAMGGWAGSMYFSSAVGSAENRTAFVKTVTDFTSKYGLDGINFDWEYPNKQGIGCNVINTNDAGNFLEFLQELRQDPIGMKLSLSAATGIATFSGPSGDPLTDVSGFAEVLDFIAIMNYDVWGSWSAAVGPNSPLADSCAASENQQGSAATAVKNWNGAGMPLDKIVLGVASYGHSFVVSHDDAYMSGSTAELAPYPPFDKSAFPHGDSWDDDGGPDACGHHEPSGGNYNFWGLIENGYLDQNGDYVDKIPHRFDSCSQTPYVYNPDSNIMVSFDNAQSFTSKGKFIKGAGLKGFAMWEAGGDYKNILLDAISAEIHS
;
A
#
# COMPACT_ATOMS: atom_id res chain seq x y z
N MET A 1 39.95 30.92 36.38
CA MET A 1 38.58 31.39 36.64
C MET A 1 37.67 30.39 35.95
N SER A 2 37.11 29.35 36.58
CA SER A 2 36.35 29.25 37.85
C SER A 2 35.09 30.12 37.85
N PHE A 3 33.95 29.53 37.50
CA PHE A 3 32.70 29.40 38.28
C PHE A 3 31.72 28.56 37.42
N GLY A 4 30.99 27.55 37.90
CA GLY A 4 30.88 27.00 39.25
C GLY A 4 29.49 27.23 39.86
N SER A 5 28.53 26.36 39.54
CA SER A 5 27.30 26.19 40.32
C SER A 5 26.86 24.73 40.27
N SER A 6 26.52 24.16 41.43
CA SER A 6 26.03 22.79 41.56
C SER A 6 24.74 22.77 42.37
N SER A 7 23.76 21.98 41.94
CA SER A 7 22.65 21.54 42.81
C SER A 7 22.64 20.01 42.83
N ARG A 8 23.13 19.43 43.93
CA ARG A 8 23.08 17.98 44.19
C ARG A 8 21.67 17.60 44.64
N LEU A 9 21.09 16.56 44.07
CA LEU A 9 20.15 15.69 44.78
C LEU A 9 20.57 14.23 44.56
N ASN A 10 21.10 13.62 45.61
CA ASN A 10 21.43 12.19 45.63
C ASN A 10 20.17 11.38 45.92
N GLY A 11 19.71 10.60 44.94
CA GLY A 11 18.76 9.49 45.14
C GLY A 11 19.41 8.20 44.66
N LYS A 12 19.95 7.39 45.58
CA LYS A 12 20.57 6.10 45.21
C LYS A 12 19.50 5.04 44.95
N GLN A 13 19.31 4.65 43.69
CA GLN A 13 18.92 3.28 43.34
C GLN A 13 19.89 2.76 42.30
N ALA A 14 20.48 1.59 42.58
CA ALA A 14 21.48 0.98 41.73
C ALA A 14 20.81 0.14 40.63
N PHE A 15 20.74 0.69 39.42
CA PHE A 15 20.50 -0.10 38.20
C PHE A 15 21.81 -0.19 37.41
N ALA A 16 22.60 -1.21 37.72
CA ALA A 16 23.81 -1.56 36.98
C ALA A 16 23.46 -2.38 35.73
N VAL A 17 22.77 -1.76 34.77
CA VAL A 17 22.77 -2.18 33.37
C VAL A 17 22.85 -0.91 32.53
N THR A 18 24.02 -0.63 31.96
CA THR A 18 24.17 0.36 30.90
C THR A 18 23.48 -0.15 29.65
N ARG A 19 22.15 0.01 29.59
CA ARG A 19 21.44 0.06 28.32
C ARG A 19 22.01 1.27 27.58
N ASN A 20 22.77 1.01 26.51
CA ASN A 20 23.06 2.03 25.53
C ASN A 20 21.72 2.45 24.94
N LEU A 21 21.17 3.55 25.45
CA LEU A 21 20.12 4.27 24.75
C LEU A 21 20.75 4.66 23.42
N LEU A 22 20.25 4.08 22.33
CA LEU A 22 20.64 4.47 20.99
C LEU A 22 20.49 6.00 20.91
N PRO A 23 21.48 6.74 20.37
CA PRO A 23 21.25 8.13 20.04
C PRO A 23 20.00 8.19 19.15
N ALA A 24 19.20 9.25 19.29
CA ALA A 24 18.03 9.43 18.44
C ALA A 24 18.49 9.39 16.98
N VAL A 25 18.27 8.23 16.33
CA VAL A 25 18.63 8.02 14.94
C VAL A 25 17.82 9.04 14.17
N LYS A 26 18.50 10.01 13.54
CA LYS A 26 17.92 10.71 12.41
C LYS A 26 17.64 9.60 11.39
N PRO A 27 16.38 9.26 11.10
CA PRO A 27 16.13 8.28 10.06
C PRO A 27 16.63 8.89 8.76
N ASP A 28 17.34 8.11 7.94
CA ASP A 28 17.69 8.49 6.56
C ASP A 28 16.47 8.43 5.61
N ILE A 29 15.27 8.66 6.16
CA ILE A 29 14.18 9.28 5.42
C ILE A 29 14.67 10.68 5.05
N PRO A 30 14.55 11.14 3.80
CA PRO A 30 14.92 12.50 3.41
C PRO A 30 13.96 13.55 3.99
N PHE A 31 14.05 13.76 5.31
CA PHE A 31 13.42 14.84 6.08
C PHE A 31 13.77 16.26 5.54
N ALA A 32 14.72 16.32 4.60
CA ALA A 32 15.09 17.49 3.82
C ALA A 32 13.98 18.04 2.91
N GLN A 33 12.93 17.27 2.59
CA GLN A 33 11.78 17.78 1.81
C GLN A 33 10.69 18.46 2.66
N ILE A 34 10.59 18.15 3.96
CA ILE A 34 9.51 18.66 4.84
C ILE A 34 9.57 20.19 5.03
N THR A 35 10.73 20.80 4.77
CA THR A 35 10.83 22.23 4.46
C THR A 35 11.84 22.44 3.33
N GLN A 36 11.37 22.61 2.09
CA GLN A 36 12.18 23.27 1.07
C GLN A 36 12.46 24.70 1.54
N ALA A 37 13.63 24.92 2.15
CA ALA A 37 14.09 26.28 2.43
C ALA A 37 14.28 27.00 1.08
N PRO A 38 13.51 28.06 0.79
CA PRO A 38 13.54 28.69 -0.53
C PRO A 38 14.94 29.26 -0.80
N ALA A 39 15.44 29.02 -2.01
CA ALA A 39 16.83 29.29 -2.38
C ALA A 39 17.24 30.73 -2.08
N HIS A 40 18.40 30.90 -1.42
CA HIS A 40 18.93 32.17 -0.87
C HIS A 40 19.23 33.31 -1.89
N SER A 41 18.76 33.23 -3.13
CA SER A 41 18.86 34.36 -4.06
C SER A 41 17.74 35.37 -3.77
N PHE A 42 18.11 36.64 -3.60
CA PHE A 42 17.16 37.74 -3.38
C PHE A 42 16.04 37.78 -4.43
N LEU A 43 16.35 37.41 -5.68
CA LEU A 43 15.44 37.44 -6.81
C LEU A 43 14.44 36.27 -6.78
N ALA A 44 14.84 35.05 -6.38
CA ALA A 44 13.90 33.96 -6.13
C ALA A 44 13.09 34.16 -4.84
N TRP A 45 13.61 34.90 -3.86
CA TRP A 45 12.88 35.26 -2.65
C TRP A 45 11.81 36.34 -2.89
N THR A 46 12.07 37.32 -3.76
CA THR A 46 11.09 38.39 -4.11
C THR A 46 10.15 38.03 -5.26
N PHE A 47 10.62 37.27 -6.25
CA PHE A 47 9.90 36.89 -7.48
C PHE A 47 9.78 35.36 -7.65
N GLY A 48 9.82 34.61 -6.54
CA GLY A 48 9.59 33.16 -6.53
C GLY A 48 8.17 32.75 -6.94
N ARG A 49 7.90 31.45 -6.99
CA ARG A 49 6.62 30.93 -7.47
C ARG A 49 5.44 31.28 -6.53
N GLY A 50 5.62 31.20 -5.22
CA GLY A 50 4.59 31.55 -4.21
C GLY A 50 4.43 33.03 -3.85
N THR A 51 4.92 34.00 -4.65
CA THR A 51 4.69 35.44 -4.36
C THR A 51 3.47 36.00 -5.10
N VAL A 52 2.62 36.68 -4.32
CA VAL A 52 1.41 37.35 -4.79
C VAL A 52 1.68 38.52 -5.77
N ILE A 53 2.94 38.90 -5.98
CA ILE A 53 3.35 39.97 -6.91
C ILE A 53 2.80 39.75 -8.33
N TYR A 54 2.72 38.48 -8.78
CA TYR A 54 2.20 38.10 -10.09
C TYR A 54 0.69 38.34 -10.24
N LYS A 55 -0.07 38.29 -9.13
CA LYS A 55 -1.51 38.59 -9.10
C LYS A 55 -1.78 40.10 -9.09
N ILE A 56 -0.89 40.94 -8.53
CA ILE A 56 -1.12 42.38 -8.30
C ILE A 56 -0.39 43.36 -9.25
N TRP A 57 0.67 42.95 -9.96
CA TRP A 57 1.52 43.87 -10.73
C TRP A 57 0.79 44.81 -11.71
N PRO A 58 -0.30 44.44 -12.41
CA PRO A 58 -0.96 45.35 -13.35
C PRO A 58 -1.65 46.51 -12.62
N ALA A 59 -2.19 46.24 -11.43
CA ALA A 59 -2.81 47.25 -10.58
C ALA A 59 -1.77 48.22 -9.98
N VAL A 60 -0.61 47.69 -9.56
CA VAL A 60 0.52 48.52 -9.09
C VAL A 60 1.06 49.40 -10.22
N ILE A 61 1.23 48.87 -11.43
CA ILE A 61 1.62 49.67 -12.60
C ILE A 61 0.57 50.74 -12.92
N PHE A 62 -0.72 50.40 -12.91
CA PHE A 62 -1.79 51.38 -13.16
C PHE A 62 -1.75 52.55 -12.17
N GLN A 63 -1.65 52.26 -10.86
CA GLN A 63 -1.57 53.30 -9.83
C GLN A 63 -0.27 54.13 -9.94
N THR A 64 0.84 53.50 -10.33
CA THR A 64 2.11 54.21 -10.57
C THR A 64 2.02 55.14 -11.77
N LEU A 65 1.43 54.69 -12.89
CA LEU A 65 1.20 55.52 -14.08
C LEU A 65 0.24 56.67 -13.78
N PHE A 66 -0.81 56.42 -12.99
CA PHE A 66 -1.74 57.45 -12.54
C PHE A 66 -1.02 58.52 -11.69
N ALA A 67 -0.15 58.13 -10.74
CA ALA A 67 0.68 59.06 -9.99
C ALA A 67 1.63 59.89 -10.88
N VAL A 68 2.22 59.29 -11.93
CA VAL A 68 3.03 60.02 -12.93
C VAL A 68 2.19 61.09 -13.63
N VAL A 69 0.95 60.79 -14.01
CA VAL A 69 0.05 61.78 -14.64
C VAL A 69 -0.25 62.95 -13.69
N ILE A 70 -0.60 62.68 -12.42
CA ILE A 70 -0.90 63.75 -11.45
C ILE A 70 0.33 64.64 -11.20
N VAL A 71 1.50 64.05 -10.93
CA VAL A 71 2.74 64.80 -10.68
C VAL A 71 3.16 65.62 -11.90
N THR A 72 3.00 65.11 -13.12
CA THR A 72 3.35 65.86 -14.34
C THR A 72 2.37 66.99 -14.65
N LEU A 73 1.08 66.84 -14.34
CA LEU A 73 0.09 67.92 -14.48
C LEU A 73 0.37 69.09 -13.51
N GLU A 74 0.78 68.79 -12.28
CA GLU A 74 1.08 69.84 -11.29
C GLU A 74 2.43 70.54 -11.58
N GLU A 75 3.52 69.76 -11.74
CA GLU A 75 4.87 70.32 -11.89
C GLU A 75 5.20 70.84 -13.29
N LYS A 76 4.63 70.26 -14.37
CA LYS A 76 4.93 70.67 -15.76
C LYS A 76 3.79 71.41 -16.46
N ALA A 77 2.53 71.05 -16.22
CA ALA A 77 1.39 71.73 -16.87
C ALA A 77 0.89 72.97 -16.10
N GLY A 78 1.47 73.28 -14.93
CA GLY A 78 1.23 74.52 -14.19
C GLY A 78 -0.08 74.56 -13.40
N VAL A 79 -0.75 73.41 -13.19
CA VAL A 79 -2.04 73.31 -12.51
C VAL A 79 -1.83 73.26 -10.98
N LYS A 80 -1.63 74.41 -10.35
CA LYS A 80 -1.18 74.55 -8.94
C LYS A 80 -2.22 74.28 -7.84
N HIS A 81 -3.31 73.56 -8.13
CA HIS A 81 -4.45 73.38 -7.20
C HIS A 81 -5.03 71.96 -7.21
N LEU A 82 -4.25 70.93 -7.56
CA LEU A 82 -4.67 69.53 -7.50
C LEU A 82 -4.54 68.91 -6.10
N ALA A 83 -3.83 69.58 -5.18
CA ALA A 83 -3.57 69.10 -3.83
C ALA A 83 -4.85 69.01 -2.96
N ILE A 84 -5.11 67.83 -2.40
CA ILE A 84 -6.23 67.58 -1.47
C ILE A 84 -5.71 67.63 -0.01
N PRO A 85 -6.44 68.24 0.96
CA PRO A 85 -5.99 68.30 2.34
C PRO A 85 -5.70 66.93 2.99
N ASN A 86 -4.58 66.85 3.72
CA ASN A 86 -4.09 65.64 4.40
C ASN A 86 -5.08 65.05 5.42
N VAL A 87 -6.05 65.84 5.91
CA VAL A 87 -7.12 65.37 6.83
C VAL A 87 -7.96 64.25 6.22
N MET A 88 -8.11 64.19 4.90
CA MET A 88 -8.83 63.09 4.25
C MET A 88 -8.00 61.79 4.23
N LEU A 89 -6.66 61.88 4.22
CA LEU A 89 -5.75 60.72 4.26
C LEU A 89 -5.81 60.04 5.63
N THR A 90 -5.86 60.80 6.72
CA THR A 90 -5.90 60.23 8.08
C THR A 90 -7.21 59.48 8.33
N VAL A 91 -8.35 60.02 7.91
CA VAL A 91 -9.66 59.35 8.04
C VAL A 91 -9.72 58.08 7.20
N LEU A 92 -9.38 58.16 5.90
CA LEU A 92 -9.40 56.99 5.01
C LEU A 92 -8.33 55.95 5.39
N GLY A 93 -7.16 56.38 5.87
CA GLY A 93 -6.07 55.50 6.31
C GLY A 93 -6.40 54.70 7.57
N VAL A 94 -7.13 55.29 8.53
CA VAL A 94 -7.64 54.55 9.70
C VAL A 94 -8.66 53.49 9.27
N VAL A 95 -9.61 53.84 8.40
CA VAL A 95 -10.59 52.87 7.86
C VAL A 95 -9.89 51.76 7.07
N LEU A 96 -8.90 52.11 6.23
CA LEU A 96 -8.09 51.15 5.48
C LEU A 96 -7.35 50.17 6.40
N GLY A 97 -6.78 50.66 7.51
CA GLY A 97 -6.10 49.82 8.50
C GLY A 97 -7.02 48.76 9.12
N PHE A 98 -8.25 49.14 9.51
CA PHE A 98 -9.25 48.19 9.99
C PHE A 98 -9.68 47.19 8.91
N VAL A 99 -9.91 47.68 7.68
CA VAL A 99 -10.35 46.86 6.53
C VAL A 99 -9.30 45.81 6.14
N LEU A 100 -8.02 46.18 6.09
CA LEU A 100 -6.93 45.25 5.80
C LEU A 100 -6.65 44.27 6.95
N SER A 101 -6.73 44.74 8.20
CA SER A 101 -6.60 43.88 9.38
C SER A 101 -7.69 42.81 9.41
N TYR A 102 -8.96 43.20 9.19
CA TYR A 102 -10.08 42.26 9.06
C TYR A 102 -9.85 41.26 7.92
N ARG A 103 -9.37 41.72 6.75
CA ARG A 103 -9.12 40.87 5.57
C ARG A 103 -8.03 39.83 5.81
N ALA A 104 -6.94 40.21 6.45
CA ALA A 104 -5.85 39.32 6.79
C ALA A 104 -6.25 38.33 7.90
N MET A 105 -6.95 38.80 8.94
CA MET A 105 -7.42 37.96 10.04
C MET A 105 -8.41 36.90 9.58
N SER A 106 -9.39 37.26 8.74
CA SER A 106 -10.41 36.33 8.20
C SER A 106 -9.83 35.28 7.24
N GLY A 107 -8.83 35.64 6.43
CA GLY A 107 -8.09 34.66 5.62
C GLY A 107 -7.28 33.70 6.51
N TYR A 108 -6.53 34.24 7.47
CA TYR A 108 -5.70 33.47 8.39
C TYR A 108 -6.52 32.52 9.29
N ASP A 109 -7.66 32.96 9.79
CA ASP A 109 -8.57 32.15 10.62
C ASP A 109 -9.07 30.92 9.85
N ARG A 110 -9.46 31.08 8.57
CA ARG A 110 -9.85 29.96 7.70
C ARG A 110 -8.69 29.02 7.36
N TYR A 111 -7.50 29.56 7.06
CA TYR A 111 -6.28 28.77 6.87
C TYR A 111 -5.97 27.93 8.12
N TRP A 112 -6.04 28.54 9.30
CA TRP A 112 -5.79 27.89 10.58
C TRP A 112 -6.82 26.82 10.90
N GLN A 113 -8.11 27.09 10.70
CA GLN A 113 -9.20 26.11 10.86
C GLN A 113 -9.01 24.91 9.93
N GLY A 114 -8.66 25.13 8.66
CA GLY A 114 -8.34 24.06 7.71
C GLY A 114 -7.18 23.19 8.17
N ARG A 115 -6.10 23.81 8.67
CA ARG A 115 -4.95 23.11 9.24
C ARG A 115 -5.30 22.31 10.50
N THR A 116 -6.12 22.85 11.39
CA THR A 116 -6.59 22.15 12.61
C THR A 116 -7.45 20.94 12.23
N ALA A 117 -8.46 21.12 11.39
CA ALA A 117 -9.33 20.02 10.96
C ALA A 117 -8.56 18.90 10.24
N TRP A 118 -7.50 19.22 9.48
CA TRP A 118 -6.65 18.19 8.86
C TRP A 118 -5.72 17.48 9.86
N SER A 119 -5.25 18.19 10.90
CA SER A 119 -4.57 17.56 12.03
C SER A 119 -5.48 16.56 12.75
N ASP A 120 -6.77 16.90 12.88
CA ASP A 120 -7.78 16.01 13.48
C ASP A 120 -8.03 14.78 12.58
N VAL A 121 -8.10 14.93 11.24
CA VAL A 121 -8.15 13.78 10.30
C VAL A 121 -6.98 12.83 10.52
N ILE A 122 -5.75 13.33 10.66
CA ILE A 122 -4.56 12.51 10.96
C ILE A 122 -4.70 11.83 12.33
N GLN A 123 -5.13 12.55 13.37
CA GLN A 123 -5.30 12.02 14.73
C GLN A 123 -6.37 10.92 14.80
N HIS A 124 -7.51 11.11 14.14
CA HIS A 124 -8.60 10.13 14.10
C HIS A 124 -8.23 8.93 13.24
N SER A 125 -7.57 9.10 12.09
CA SER A 125 -7.06 8.00 11.25
C SER A 125 -6.11 7.09 12.02
N ARG A 126 -5.14 7.68 12.73
CA ARG A 126 -4.20 6.95 13.63
C ARG A 126 -4.90 6.21 14.76
N SER A 127 -5.91 6.84 15.35
CA SER A 127 -6.63 6.26 16.49
C SER A 127 -7.52 5.11 16.05
N LEU A 128 -8.26 5.28 14.95
CA LEU A 128 -9.11 4.27 14.35
C LEU A 128 -8.28 3.08 13.85
N GLY A 129 -7.15 3.32 13.19
CA GLY A 129 -6.23 2.27 12.73
C GLY A 129 -5.72 1.40 13.88
N ARG A 130 -5.28 1.99 15.00
CA ARG A 130 -4.88 1.25 16.20
C ARG A 130 -6.04 0.51 16.87
N LEU A 131 -7.21 1.14 16.97
CA LEU A 131 -8.40 0.50 17.54
C LEU A 131 -8.81 -0.73 16.73
N ILE A 132 -8.82 -0.62 15.40
CA ILE A 132 -9.07 -1.75 14.50
C ILE A 132 -8.00 -2.83 14.66
N TRP A 133 -6.71 -2.46 14.60
CA TRP A 133 -5.63 -3.45 14.58
C TRP A 133 -5.54 -4.25 15.88
N TYR A 134 -5.66 -3.61 17.04
CA TYR A 134 -5.48 -4.25 18.35
C TYR A 134 -6.78 -4.69 19.03
N HIS A 135 -7.90 -3.97 18.87
CA HIS A 135 -9.13 -4.23 19.62
C HIS A 135 -10.20 -5.01 18.83
N VAL A 136 -10.07 -5.19 17.52
CA VAL A 136 -10.88 -6.16 16.76
C VAL A 136 -10.18 -7.52 16.84
N PRO A 137 -10.73 -8.50 17.59
CA PRO A 137 -10.12 -9.81 17.73
C PRO A 137 -10.26 -10.62 16.44
N PRO A 138 -9.36 -11.59 16.16
CA PRO A 138 -9.36 -12.37 14.93
C PRO A 138 -10.43 -13.49 14.93
N ARG A 139 -11.71 -13.13 15.06
CA ARG A 139 -12.85 -14.06 15.14
C ARG A 139 -14.12 -13.47 14.55
N LEU A 140 -14.96 -14.34 13.98
CA LEU A 140 -16.28 -14.02 13.42
C LEU A 140 -17.41 -14.23 14.44
N THR A 141 -17.25 -15.10 15.43
CA THR A 141 -18.28 -15.36 16.47
C THR A 141 -17.80 -15.02 17.89
N PRO A 142 -18.72 -14.88 18.87
CA PRO A 142 -18.36 -14.73 20.28
C PRO A 142 -17.56 -15.91 20.82
N ARG A 143 -16.95 -15.73 22.01
CA ARG A 143 -16.29 -16.83 22.74
C ARG A 143 -17.31 -17.90 23.13
N THR A 144 -16.97 -19.18 22.95
CA THR A 144 -17.74 -20.28 23.54
C THR A 144 -17.46 -20.42 25.04
N ALA A 145 -18.28 -21.20 25.74
CA ALA A 145 -18.10 -21.43 27.17
C ALA A 145 -16.78 -22.17 27.48
N GLU A 146 -16.34 -23.04 26.57
CA GLU A 146 -15.07 -23.77 26.68
C GLU A 146 -13.88 -22.81 26.55
N GLU A 147 -13.91 -21.89 25.58
CA GLU A 147 -12.84 -20.88 25.37
C GLU A 147 -12.70 -19.91 26.56
N ILE A 148 -13.81 -19.57 27.22
CA ILE A 148 -13.80 -18.72 28.43
C ILE A 148 -13.17 -19.46 29.62
N SER A 149 -13.38 -20.77 29.72
CA SER A 149 -12.85 -21.58 30.84
C SER A 149 -11.39 -22.01 30.67
N THR A 150 -10.94 -22.21 29.42
CA THR A 150 -9.59 -22.73 29.09
C THR A 150 -8.61 -21.63 28.71
N GLY A 151 -9.08 -20.48 28.21
CA GLY A 151 -8.25 -19.38 27.74
C GLY A 151 -7.60 -19.58 26.36
N LEU A 152 -7.59 -20.80 25.82
CA LEU A 152 -7.16 -21.08 24.44
C LEU A 152 -8.25 -20.69 23.43
N MET A 153 -7.82 -20.14 22.28
CA MET A 153 -8.72 -19.74 21.20
C MET A 153 -8.59 -20.73 20.04
N ASN A 154 -9.41 -21.78 20.04
CA ASN A 154 -9.29 -22.87 19.06
C ASN A 154 -10.22 -22.61 17.86
N ARG A 155 -9.71 -21.90 16.84
CA ARG A 155 -10.50 -21.40 15.70
C ARG A 155 -9.91 -21.82 14.36
N THR A 156 -10.74 -21.89 13.32
CA THR A 156 -10.28 -22.32 12.00
C THR A 156 -9.46 -21.22 11.34
N SER A 157 -8.38 -21.58 10.65
CA SER A 157 -7.56 -20.62 9.93
C SER A 157 -8.33 -19.83 8.88
N SER A 158 -9.34 -20.45 8.26
CA SER A 158 -10.26 -19.76 7.33
C SER A 158 -11.06 -18.62 7.98
N GLU A 159 -11.37 -18.72 9.27
CA GLU A 159 -11.99 -17.65 10.06
C GLU A 159 -10.98 -16.52 10.30
N LEU A 160 -9.76 -16.88 10.72
CA LEU A 160 -8.64 -15.95 10.94
C LEU A 160 -8.29 -15.14 9.67
N VAL A 161 -8.05 -15.83 8.54
CA VAL A 161 -7.72 -15.19 7.24
C VAL A 161 -8.82 -14.23 6.81
N ARG A 162 -10.09 -14.63 6.96
CA ARG A 162 -11.23 -13.78 6.62
C ARG A 162 -11.31 -12.53 7.50
N VAL A 163 -11.10 -12.65 8.81
CA VAL A 163 -11.11 -11.49 9.71
C VAL A 163 -9.89 -10.58 9.48
N MET A 164 -8.72 -11.15 9.18
CA MET A 164 -7.53 -10.36 8.84
C MET A 164 -7.68 -9.63 7.50
N ALA A 165 -8.36 -10.23 6.52
CA ALA A 165 -8.74 -9.56 5.27
C ALA A 165 -9.73 -8.41 5.52
N GLU A 166 -10.78 -8.62 6.34
CA GLU A 166 -11.70 -7.54 6.75
C GLU A 166 -10.97 -6.41 7.49
N LYS A 167 -10.04 -6.72 8.40
CA LYS A 167 -9.23 -5.72 9.12
C LYS A 167 -8.30 -4.94 8.19
N ARG A 168 -7.60 -5.61 7.27
CA ARG A 168 -6.75 -4.94 6.26
C ARG A 168 -7.57 -4.02 5.36
N MET A 169 -8.74 -4.48 4.89
CA MET A 169 -9.69 -3.68 4.11
C MET A 169 -10.21 -2.46 4.89
N ALA A 170 -10.51 -2.61 6.19
CA ALA A 170 -10.92 -1.48 7.02
C ALA A 170 -9.79 -0.45 7.24
N LEU A 171 -8.52 -0.89 7.28
CA LEU A 171 -7.36 0.01 7.28
C LEU A 171 -7.18 0.72 5.92
N ASP A 172 -7.40 0.02 4.80
CA ASP A 172 -7.37 0.62 3.46
C ASP A 172 -8.45 1.69 3.30
N LEU A 173 -9.66 1.48 3.85
CA LEU A 173 -10.73 2.47 3.85
C LEU A 173 -10.41 3.72 4.70
N ILE A 174 -9.58 3.62 5.76
CA ILE A 174 -9.12 4.81 6.51
C ILE A 174 -8.24 5.69 5.61
N LEU A 175 -7.29 5.10 4.89
CA LEU A 175 -6.45 5.85 3.95
C LEU A 175 -7.28 6.35 2.77
N GLY A 176 -8.18 5.51 2.25
CA GLY A 176 -9.13 5.85 1.19
C GLY A 176 -10.02 7.04 1.56
N PHE A 177 -10.46 7.15 2.82
CA PHE A 177 -11.20 8.31 3.32
C PHE A 177 -10.35 9.59 3.23
N ALA A 178 -9.10 9.57 3.70
CA ALA A 178 -8.24 10.74 3.66
C ALA A 178 -7.92 11.19 2.23
N VAL A 179 -7.64 10.24 1.32
CA VAL A 179 -7.38 10.52 -0.10
C VAL A 179 -8.65 10.99 -0.80
N ALA A 180 -9.80 10.35 -0.59
CA ALA A 180 -11.08 10.82 -1.13
C ALA A 180 -11.45 12.22 -0.61
N LEU A 181 -11.15 12.53 0.65
CA LEU A 181 -11.40 13.84 1.26
C LEU A 181 -10.53 14.93 0.61
N LYS A 182 -9.26 14.63 0.30
CA LYS A 182 -8.38 15.50 -0.49
C LYS A 182 -8.98 15.82 -1.86
N HIS A 183 -9.39 14.80 -2.61
CA HIS A 183 -10.00 14.99 -3.94
C HIS A 183 -11.33 15.77 -3.85
N HIS A 184 -12.19 15.45 -2.87
CA HIS A 184 -13.45 16.15 -2.62
C HIS A 184 -13.25 17.65 -2.35
N LEU A 185 -12.26 18.03 -1.52
CA LEU A 185 -11.95 19.44 -1.27
C LEU A 185 -11.34 20.17 -2.48
N ARG A 186 -10.69 19.45 -3.38
CA ARG A 186 -10.19 19.95 -4.67
C ARG A 186 -11.27 19.99 -5.77
N GLY A 187 -12.47 19.44 -5.53
CA GLY A 187 -13.53 19.30 -6.53
C GLY A 187 -13.29 18.18 -7.55
N GLU A 188 -12.35 17.29 -7.27
CA GLU A 188 -12.01 16.11 -8.08
C GLU A 188 -13.00 14.98 -7.75
N VAL A 189 -13.92 14.69 -8.68
CA VAL A 189 -15.01 13.73 -8.47
C VAL A 189 -14.73 12.35 -9.07
N GLY A 190 -15.15 11.30 -8.36
CA GLY A 190 -15.09 9.90 -8.82
C GLY A 190 -14.03 9.05 -8.12
N ILE A 191 -14.00 7.75 -8.46
CA ILE A 191 -13.12 6.75 -7.82
C ILE A 191 -11.84 6.43 -8.61
N TYR A 192 -11.74 6.86 -9.87
CA TYR A 192 -10.74 6.39 -10.84
C TYR A 192 -9.40 7.16 -10.80
N TYR A 193 -8.89 7.45 -9.60
CA TYR A 193 -7.57 8.05 -9.40
C TYR A 193 -6.54 7.00 -8.97
N GLU A 194 -5.31 7.10 -9.45
CA GLU A 194 -4.24 6.11 -9.19
C GLU A 194 -3.96 5.90 -7.69
N ASP A 195 -4.04 6.96 -6.89
CA ASP A 195 -3.82 6.99 -5.44
C ASP A 195 -5.05 6.61 -4.60
N LEU A 196 -6.23 6.55 -5.21
CA LEU A 196 -7.50 6.27 -4.52
C LEU A 196 -8.10 4.90 -4.86
N TYR A 197 -8.05 4.51 -6.13
CA TYR A 197 -8.82 3.40 -6.69
C TYR A 197 -8.53 2.07 -5.97
N SER A 198 -7.27 1.81 -5.63
CA SER A 198 -6.82 0.57 -4.97
C SER A 198 -7.29 0.44 -3.51
N LEU A 199 -7.67 1.55 -2.88
CA LEU A 199 -8.07 1.66 -1.47
C LEU A 199 -9.58 1.48 -1.29
N VAL A 200 -10.37 1.99 -2.24
CA VAL A 200 -11.85 1.97 -2.19
C VAL A 200 -12.47 0.73 -2.87
N ARG A 201 -11.80 -0.44 -2.79
CA ARG A 201 -12.24 -1.70 -3.42
C ARG A 201 -13.71 -2.07 -3.14
N PRO A 202 -14.28 -1.88 -1.92
CA PRO A 202 -15.69 -2.17 -1.65
C PRO A 202 -16.69 -1.30 -2.42
N LEU A 203 -16.23 -0.19 -3.01
CA LEU A 203 -17.02 0.77 -3.79
C LEU A 203 -16.85 0.58 -5.31
N HIS A 204 -16.04 -0.40 -5.76
CA HIS A 204 -15.98 -0.76 -7.18
C HIS A 204 -17.31 -1.36 -7.64
N GLU A 205 -17.76 -1.00 -8.85
CA GLU A 205 -19.08 -1.39 -9.38
C GLU A 205 -19.24 -2.91 -9.53
N HIS A 206 -19.85 -3.57 -8.53
CA HIS A 206 -20.25 -4.98 -8.63
C HIS A 206 -21.56 -5.15 -9.44
N GLU A 207 -21.48 -4.94 -10.75
CA GLU A 207 -22.50 -5.43 -11.71
C GLU A 207 -21.98 -6.52 -12.67
N HIS A 208 -20.72 -6.95 -12.51
CA HIS A 208 -20.09 -7.98 -13.36
C HIS A 208 -20.24 -9.43 -12.86
N THR A 209 -20.99 -9.70 -11.78
CA THR A 209 -21.11 -11.06 -11.19
C THR A 209 -22.54 -11.61 -11.13
N GLN A 210 -23.54 -10.92 -11.70
CA GLN A 210 -24.92 -11.43 -11.71
C GLN A 210 -25.17 -12.47 -12.81
N GLY A 211 -24.51 -12.35 -13.97
CA GLY A 211 -24.72 -13.27 -15.11
C GLY A 211 -24.25 -14.71 -14.91
N GLN A 212 -23.20 -14.94 -14.10
CA GLN A 212 -22.62 -16.27 -13.91
C GLN A 212 -23.17 -17.06 -12.70
N LYS A 213 -23.73 -16.40 -11.68
CA LYS A 213 -24.19 -17.09 -10.45
C LYS A 213 -25.54 -17.80 -10.59
N GLN A 214 -26.33 -17.46 -11.61
CA GLN A 214 -27.70 -17.97 -11.74
C GLN A 214 -27.79 -19.41 -12.31
N ALA A 215 -26.66 -20.03 -12.65
CA ALA A 215 -26.58 -21.42 -13.12
C ALA A 215 -26.05 -22.43 -12.08
N VAL A 216 -25.53 -21.98 -10.91
CA VAL A 216 -24.76 -22.86 -10.00
C VAL A 216 -25.29 -22.86 -8.55
N MET A 217 -26.11 -21.89 -8.13
CA MET A 217 -26.65 -21.84 -6.76
C MET A 217 -28.14 -22.25 -6.67
N THR A 218 -28.39 -23.56 -6.69
CA THR A 218 -29.71 -24.16 -6.35
C THR A 218 -29.70 -24.99 -5.06
N SER A 219 -28.66 -24.92 -4.21
CA SER A 219 -28.56 -25.76 -2.99
C SER A 219 -27.90 -25.10 -1.76
N ALA A 220 -27.95 -23.77 -1.61
CA ALA A 220 -27.52 -23.08 -0.40
C ALA A 220 -28.54 -22.00 0.03
N LEU A 221 -28.68 -21.82 1.34
CA LEU A 221 -29.72 -20.99 1.97
C LEU A 221 -29.70 -19.52 1.54
N SER A 222 -30.88 -18.89 1.55
CA SER A 222 -31.09 -17.51 1.11
C SER A 222 -30.32 -16.48 1.97
N PRO A 223 -29.67 -15.47 1.37
CA PRO A 223 -29.07 -14.37 2.12
C PRO A 223 -30.13 -13.44 2.73
N PRO A 224 -29.82 -12.74 3.84
CA PRO A 224 -30.75 -11.82 4.49
C PRO A 224 -31.09 -10.61 3.62
N THR A 225 -32.28 -10.06 3.86
CA THR A 225 -32.92 -9.06 2.98
C THR A 225 -32.19 -7.71 3.02
N ARG A 226 -31.55 -7.33 1.91
CA ARG A 226 -30.95 -6.00 1.72
C ARG A 226 -31.98 -4.88 1.91
N ALA A 227 -31.69 -3.93 2.80
CA ALA A 227 -32.50 -2.73 2.95
C ALA A 227 -32.58 -1.94 1.62
N ARG A 228 -33.78 -1.45 1.30
CA ARG A 228 -34.12 -0.94 -0.03
C ARG A 228 -33.52 0.46 -0.26
N ARG A 229 -32.81 0.65 -1.38
CA ARG A 229 -32.28 1.95 -1.83
C ARG A 229 -33.43 2.97 -1.96
N ILE A 230 -33.53 3.96 -1.05
CA ILE A 230 -34.51 5.05 -1.15
C ILE A 230 -33.93 6.16 -2.04
N ALA A 231 -33.99 5.93 -3.34
CA ALA A 231 -33.73 6.97 -4.35
C ALA A 231 -34.48 6.63 -5.65
N SER A 232 -35.71 7.14 -5.78
CA SER A 232 -36.43 7.17 -7.05
C SER A 232 -37.33 8.39 -7.10
N ASN A 233 -37.06 9.30 -8.06
CA ASN A 233 -37.90 10.47 -8.32
C ASN A 233 -39.34 10.06 -8.70
N PRO A 234 -40.35 10.93 -8.49
CA PRO A 234 -41.74 10.55 -8.59
C PRO A 234 -42.20 10.42 -10.05
N ALA A 235 -42.42 9.17 -10.48
CA ALA A 235 -43.19 8.86 -11.69
C ALA A 235 -44.58 8.32 -11.30
N LEU A 236 -45.60 8.79 -12.02
CA LEU A 236 -47.03 8.53 -11.80
C LEU A 236 -47.36 7.03 -11.67
N PRO A 237 -48.26 6.62 -10.75
CA PRO A 237 -48.57 5.22 -10.54
C PRO A 237 -49.46 4.65 -11.65
N GLN A 238 -48.97 3.63 -12.36
CA GLN A 238 -49.82 2.67 -13.07
C GLN A 238 -50.06 1.43 -12.21
N ALA A 239 -51.27 0.87 -12.31
CA ALA A 239 -51.83 -0.02 -11.30
C ALA A 239 -51.19 -1.43 -11.30
N GLN A 240 -50.99 -1.97 -10.10
CA GLN A 240 -50.70 -3.39 -9.89
C GLN A 240 -51.98 -4.22 -10.04
N THR A 241 -51.94 -5.27 -10.86
CA THR A 241 -52.92 -6.37 -10.83
C THR A 241 -52.30 -7.58 -10.15
N SER A 242 -52.43 -7.68 -8.83
CA SER A 242 -52.22 -8.92 -8.09
C SER A 242 -53.53 -9.70 -8.01
N ALA A 243 -53.50 -10.97 -8.41
CA ALA A 243 -54.66 -11.86 -8.33
C ALA A 243 -54.39 -12.99 -7.33
N SER A 244 -55.13 -13.01 -6.23
CA SER A 244 -55.20 -14.14 -5.31
C SER A 244 -56.59 -14.28 -4.70
N GLY A 245 -57.19 -15.47 -4.82
CA GLY A 245 -58.11 -16.03 -3.81
C GLY A 245 -59.43 -15.31 -3.52
N ILE A 246 -60.43 -15.51 -4.39
CA ILE A 246 -61.80 -15.99 -4.08
C ILE A 246 -62.12 -16.05 -2.56
N SER A 247 -63.07 -15.29 -1.99
CA SER A 247 -64.51 -15.64 -2.04
C SER A 247 -65.50 -14.60 -1.44
N ARG A 248 -66.63 -14.42 -2.16
CA ARG A 248 -68.03 -14.20 -1.70
C ARG A 248 -68.46 -13.04 -0.74
N GLU A 249 -69.29 -12.17 -1.35
CA GLU A 249 -70.71 -11.87 -1.02
C GLU A 249 -71.15 -10.53 -0.37
N SER A 250 -72.25 -10.02 -0.95
CA SER A 250 -73.24 -9.03 -0.46
C SER A 250 -72.88 -7.53 -0.34
N SER A 251 -73.21 -6.81 -1.42
CA SER A 251 -74.04 -5.59 -1.56
C SER A 251 -74.06 -4.41 -0.54
N PRO A 252 -74.34 -3.17 -1.00
CA PRO A 252 -74.15 -1.90 -0.26
C PRO A 252 -75.51 -1.31 0.25
N PRO A 253 -75.75 0.01 0.54
CA PRO A 253 -74.89 1.21 0.49
C PRO A 253 -75.12 2.30 1.60
N LYS A 254 -74.40 3.44 1.47
CA LYS A 254 -74.77 4.86 1.77
C LYS A 254 -74.00 5.61 2.89
N LYS A 255 -73.45 6.76 2.46
CA LYS A 255 -73.39 8.09 3.11
C LYS A 255 -73.70 8.18 4.62
N HIS A 256 -72.80 8.80 5.39
CA HIS A 256 -73.10 10.11 6.00
C HIS A 256 -71.85 10.89 6.46
N ARG A 257 -72.09 12.18 6.73
CA ARG A 257 -71.19 13.29 7.14
C ARG A 257 -71.38 13.54 8.65
N VAL A 258 -70.38 14.13 9.35
CA VAL A 258 -70.40 14.93 10.63
C VAL A 258 -69.04 14.69 11.34
N HIS A 259 -68.13 15.65 11.60
CA HIS A 259 -68.12 16.93 12.35
C HIS A 259 -68.09 16.83 13.89
N TYR A 260 -66.99 17.32 14.50
CA TYR A 260 -66.83 18.09 15.77
C TYR A 260 -65.29 18.40 15.82
N HIS A 261 -64.73 19.63 15.92
CA HIS A 261 -64.90 20.76 16.86
C HIS A 261 -64.75 20.32 18.35
N THR A 262 -63.94 20.93 19.22
CA THR A 262 -63.20 22.22 19.19
C THR A 262 -61.75 22.04 19.77
N GLU A 263 -60.84 23.02 19.99
CA GLU A 263 -60.85 24.51 19.89
C GLU A 263 -59.41 25.09 19.59
N HIS A 264 -59.05 26.20 20.25
CA HIS A 264 -57.88 27.10 20.14
C HIS A 264 -57.53 27.65 21.56
N PRO A 265 -56.65 28.68 21.78
CA PRO A 265 -55.59 29.34 20.96
C PRO A 265 -54.21 29.39 21.70
N ASN A 266 -53.12 30.12 21.33
CA ASN A 266 -52.93 31.42 20.67
C ASN A 266 -51.48 31.62 20.13
N THR A 267 -51.36 32.14 18.89
CA THR A 267 -50.50 33.26 18.38
C THR A 267 -49.00 33.39 18.76
N SER A 268 -48.10 33.93 17.91
CA SER A 268 -48.23 34.86 16.77
C SER A 268 -47.29 34.46 15.60
N GLU A 269 -47.77 34.29 14.37
CA GLU A 269 -48.04 35.29 13.30
C GLU A 269 -46.83 35.66 12.41
N SER A 270 -47.08 35.52 11.10
CA SER A 270 -46.26 36.02 9.99
C SER A 270 -47.19 36.78 9.04
N THR A 271 -46.68 37.81 8.34
CA THR A 271 -47.47 38.62 7.40
C THR A 271 -46.52 39.10 6.29
N TYR A 272 -46.56 38.53 5.08
CA TYR A 272 -47.44 38.82 3.92
C TYR A 272 -47.07 40.07 3.11
N GLY A 273 -47.00 39.90 1.77
CA GLY A 273 -46.84 41.00 0.79
C GLY A 273 -46.65 40.47 -0.64
N THR A 274 -47.64 40.68 -1.52
CA THR A 274 -47.76 40.07 -2.87
C THR A 274 -47.96 41.16 -3.94
N PHE A 275 -47.40 41.05 -5.15
CA PHE A 275 -47.98 41.58 -6.43
C PHE A 275 -47.35 40.93 -7.70
N PRO A 276 -48.00 40.91 -8.89
CA PRO A 276 -47.60 40.06 -10.04
C PRO A 276 -47.38 40.71 -11.45
N GLY A 277 -46.38 40.22 -12.22
CA GLY A 277 -46.23 40.23 -13.71
C GLY A 277 -45.94 41.55 -14.46
N PRO A 278 -45.64 41.57 -15.80
CA PRO A 278 -45.21 40.49 -16.72
C PRO A 278 -44.13 40.85 -17.82
N ILE A 279 -43.49 39.83 -18.45
CA ILE A 279 -42.91 39.74 -19.85
C ILE A 279 -41.61 40.54 -20.26
N SER A 280 -40.86 39.92 -21.19
CA SER A 280 -39.68 40.34 -22.00
C SER A 280 -38.30 40.24 -21.32
N GLU A 281 -37.21 39.80 -22.00
CA GLU A 281 -37.00 39.42 -23.41
C GLU A 281 -35.79 38.44 -23.51
N SER A 282 -35.69 37.61 -24.56
CA SER A 282 -34.52 36.74 -24.80
C SER A 282 -33.48 37.42 -25.69
N PRO A 283 -32.23 36.91 -25.72
CA PRO A 283 -31.63 36.62 -27.02
C PRO A 283 -31.10 35.19 -27.15
N SER A 284 -31.53 34.56 -28.23
CA SER A 284 -31.10 33.28 -28.79
C SER A 284 -29.59 33.16 -29.08
N GLY A 285 -29.02 31.96 -28.88
CA GLY A 285 -27.64 31.62 -29.26
C GLY A 285 -27.36 30.12 -29.39
N SER A 286 -27.72 29.53 -30.55
CA SER A 286 -27.34 28.19 -31.06
C SER A 286 -27.45 26.95 -30.16
N ILE A 287 -28.44 26.10 -30.44
CA ILE A 287 -28.51 24.71 -29.99
C ILE A 287 -27.57 23.85 -30.85
N HIS A 288 -26.57 23.18 -30.25
CA HIS A 288 -25.93 22.02 -30.85
C HIS A 288 -26.64 20.74 -30.38
N ARG A 289 -27.27 20.01 -31.32
CA ARG A 289 -27.76 18.65 -31.07
C ARG A 289 -26.57 17.71 -30.85
N VAL A 290 -26.52 17.05 -29.70
CA VAL A 290 -25.77 15.80 -29.55
C VAL A 290 -26.68 14.66 -30.01
N PRO A 291 -26.27 13.81 -30.97
CA PRO A 291 -27.07 12.67 -31.38
C PRO A 291 -26.99 11.55 -30.34
N SER A 292 -28.15 11.07 -29.90
CA SER A 292 -28.27 9.85 -29.09
C SER A 292 -28.02 8.61 -29.94
N ASN A 293 -26.77 8.14 -29.96
CA ASN A 293 -26.38 6.77 -30.30
C ASN A 293 -24.91 6.56 -29.87
N ALA A 294 -24.71 6.00 -28.68
CA ALA A 294 -23.44 5.42 -28.26
C ALA A 294 -23.71 3.96 -27.84
N SER A 295 -23.23 3.04 -28.66
CA SER A 295 -23.34 1.60 -28.47
C SER A 295 -22.51 1.13 -27.27
N PHE A 296 -22.94 0.03 -26.63
CA PHE A 296 -22.15 -0.71 -25.64
C PHE A 296 -20.77 -1.08 -26.21
N GLN A 297 -19.72 -0.51 -25.65
CA GLN A 297 -18.36 -1.02 -25.72
C GLN A 297 -17.67 -0.76 -24.38
N SER A 298 -17.32 -1.82 -23.66
CA SER A 298 -16.53 -1.75 -22.44
C SER A 298 -15.08 -1.38 -22.79
N GLN A 299 -14.75 -0.10 -22.73
CA GLN A 299 -13.36 0.34 -22.70
C GLN A 299 -12.89 0.33 -21.24
N HIS A 300 -11.74 -0.31 -20.97
CA HIS A 300 -11.04 -0.13 -19.70
C HIS A 300 -10.74 1.37 -19.52
N GLN A 301 -11.43 2.00 -18.58
CA GLN A 301 -11.18 3.40 -18.25
C GLN A 301 -9.83 3.48 -17.54
N VAL A 302 -8.83 4.02 -18.23
CA VAL A 302 -7.48 4.21 -17.69
C VAL A 302 -7.57 5.16 -16.49
N LEU A 303 -6.93 4.80 -15.38
CA LEU A 303 -6.90 5.61 -14.17
C LEU A 303 -6.32 7.00 -14.47
N ALA A 304 -6.90 8.02 -13.85
CA ALA A 304 -6.34 9.37 -13.89
C ALA A 304 -5.18 9.46 -12.89
N PRO A 305 -4.00 9.98 -13.28
CA PRO A 305 -2.99 10.36 -12.30
C PRO A 305 -3.56 11.49 -11.42
N SER A 306 -3.17 11.52 -10.15
CA SER A 306 -3.44 12.70 -9.31
C SER A 306 -2.82 13.93 -9.97
N GLN A 307 -3.62 14.98 -10.20
CA GLN A 307 -3.19 16.04 -11.12
C GLN A 307 -2.18 16.99 -10.46
N GLN A 308 -0.89 16.66 -10.55
CA GLN A 308 0.14 17.69 -10.44
C GLN A 308 0.10 18.58 -11.70
N PRO A 309 -0.16 19.90 -11.57
CA PRO A 309 -0.22 20.78 -12.73
C PRO A 309 1.18 20.95 -13.34
N GLY A 310 1.36 20.49 -14.58
CA GLY A 310 2.52 20.85 -15.40
C GLY A 310 2.68 22.37 -15.51
N GLU A 311 3.94 22.82 -15.65
CA GLU A 311 4.38 24.20 -15.42
C GLU A 311 3.35 25.29 -15.73
N GLN A 312 2.84 25.92 -14.67
CA GLN A 312 1.97 27.09 -14.83
C GLN A 312 2.76 28.26 -15.42
N ASP A 313 2.35 28.69 -16.62
CA ASP A 313 2.85 29.90 -17.28
C ASP A 313 2.45 31.16 -16.47
N MET A 314 3.34 31.55 -15.55
CA MET A 314 3.11 32.58 -14.51
C MET A 314 2.63 33.94 -15.05
N MET A 315 2.86 34.24 -16.34
CA MET A 315 2.34 35.47 -16.96
C MET A 315 0.84 35.44 -17.24
N LYS A 316 0.15 34.31 -17.03
CA LYS A 316 -1.31 34.18 -17.27
C LYS A 316 -2.18 34.48 -16.03
N ASP A 317 -1.60 34.56 -14.83
CA ASP A 317 -2.31 34.75 -13.55
C ASP A 317 -2.55 36.22 -13.15
N VAL A 318 -3.05 37.00 -14.11
CA VAL A 318 -3.57 38.34 -13.83
C VAL A 318 -4.97 38.22 -13.24
N SER A 319 -5.12 38.62 -11.99
CA SER A 319 -6.39 38.67 -11.28
C SER A 319 -7.33 39.73 -11.88
N THR A 320 -8.28 39.29 -12.73
CA THR A 320 -9.32 40.16 -13.29
C THR A 320 -10.29 40.68 -12.23
N GLU A 321 -10.33 40.08 -11.04
CA GLU A 321 -11.21 40.47 -9.93
C GLU A 321 -10.60 41.47 -8.93
N LEU A 322 -9.30 41.79 -9.02
CA LEU A 322 -8.71 42.84 -8.17
C LEU A 322 -8.79 44.23 -8.80
N ILE A 323 -9.24 44.35 -10.06
CA ILE A 323 -9.20 45.59 -10.83
C ILE A 323 -10.63 46.00 -11.22
N PRO A 324 -11.20 47.08 -10.65
CA PRO A 324 -12.39 47.69 -11.25
C PRO A 324 -12.05 48.08 -12.70
N PHE A 325 -12.96 47.80 -13.64
CA PHE A 325 -12.76 47.98 -15.08
C PHE A 325 -11.81 46.97 -15.78
N ALA A 326 -11.72 45.71 -15.31
CA ALA A 326 -10.94 44.64 -15.96
C ALA A 326 -11.14 44.50 -17.49
N GLY A 327 -12.33 44.82 -18.02
CA GLY A 327 -12.61 44.85 -19.45
C GLY A 327 -11.73 45.82 -20.27
N ILE A 328 -11.22 46.90 -19.65
CA ILE A 328 -10.29 47.85 -20.29
C ILE A 328 -8.89 47.22 -20.43
N PHE A 329 -8.44 46.46 -19.43
CA PHE A 329 -7.13 45.79 -19.43
C PHE A 329 -7.07 44.57 -20.36
N GLY A 330 -8.21 43.96 -20.68
CA GLY A 330 -8.31 42.92 -21.72
C GLY A 330 -7.82 43.38 -23.10
N GLY A 331 -7.94 44.67 -23.42
CA GLY A 331 -7.36 45.27 -24.63
C GLY A 331 -5.83 45.35 -24.57
N LEU A 332 -5.26 45.73 -23.43
CA LEU A 332 -3.82 45.83 -23.23
C LEU A 332 -3.13 44.45 -23.26
N LYS A 333 -3.81 43.41 -22.75
CA LYS A 333 -3.35 42.00 -22.81
C LYS A 333 -3.09 41.53 -24.25
N ARG A 334 -3.82 42.06 -25.25
CA ARG A 334 -3.60 41.76 -26.68
C ARG A 334 -2.39 42.49 -27.29
N LEU A 335 -1.97 43.63 -26.75
CA LEU A 335 -0.77 44.35 -27.21
C LEU A 335 0.54 43.70 -26.73
N PHE A 336 0.56 43.19 -25.49
CA PHE A 336 1.77 42.57 -24.91
C PHE A 336 1.89 41.07 -25.16
N SER A 337 0.80 40.38 -25.53
CA SER A 337 0.85 38.98 -25.98
C SER A 337 1.44 38.85 -27.39
N ARG A 338 2.77 38.98 -27.51
CA ARG A 338 3.48 38.53 -28.73
C ARG A 338 3.21 37.04 -28.93
N LYS A 339 2.49 36.69 -29.99
CA LYS A 339 2.46 35.31 -30.51
C LYS A 339 3.89 34.92 -30.94
N LYS A 340 4.64 34.28 -30.04
CA LYS A 340 5.72 33.39 -30.46
C LYS A 340 5.08 32.07 -30.90
N ALA A 341 4.76 31.99 -32.19
CA ALA A 341 4.75 30.69 -32.84
C ALA A 341 6.21 30.25 -32.93
N TYR A 342 6.58 29.20 -32.20
CA TYR A 342 7.78 28.44 -32.48
C TYR A 342 7.41 26.96 -32.48
N SER A 343 8.05 26.26 -33.43
CA SER A 343 7.92 24.84 -33.68
C SER A 343 8.31 24.01 -32.46
N GLU A 344 7.89 22.75 -32.51
CA GLU A 344 8.56 21.66 -31.79
C GLU A 344 10.09 21.82 -31.93
N LEU A 345 10.78 21.74 -30.79
CA LEU A 345 12.23 21.55 -30.75
C LEU A 345 12.48 20.37 -29.83
N SER A 346 13.11 19.32 -30.38
CA SER A 346 13.49 18.13 -29.63
C SER A 346 14.42 18.52 -28.47
N THR A 347 13.98 18.25 -27.23
CA THR A 347 14.83 18.37 -26.05
C THR A 347 15.90 17.29 -26.12
N LEU A 348 17.13 17.71 -26.42
CA LEU A 348 18.30 16.85 -26.41
C LEU A 348 18.53 16.31 -24.98
N GLU A 349 18.72 15.01 -24.83
CA GLU A 349 19.10 14.40 -23.55
C GLU A 349 20.48 14.90 -23.11
N SER A 350 20.65 15.10 -21.79
CA SER A 350 21.93 15.40 -21.17
C SER A 350 22.13 14.58 -19.90
N GLY A 351 22.40 13.28 -20.10
CA GLY A 351 23.15 12.37 -19.23
C GLY A 351 23.08 12.58 -17.71
N GLY A 352 22.19 11.85 -17.05
CA GLY A 352 22.18 11.64 -15.59
C GLY A 352 21.37 10.40 -15.24
N LYS A 353 21.97 9.20 -15.34
CA LYS A 353 21.28 7.94 -15.02
C LYS A 353 21.12 7.77 -13.51
N ASN A 354 19.88 7.83 -13.01
CA ASN A 354 19.54 7.30 -11.68
C ASN A 354 19.55 5.76 -11.75
N PRO A 355 20.32 5.04 -10.91
CA PRO A 355 20.40 3.57 -11.00
C PRO A 355 19.16 2.80 -10.53
N TRP A 356 18.19 3.47 -9.89
CA TRP A 356 17.01 2.85 -9.25
C TRP A 356 15.71 3.66 -9.47
N GLY A 357 15.57 4.29 -10.64
CA GLY A 357 14.38 5.08 -10.99
C GLY A 357 13.49 4.35 -11.99
N TYR A 358 12.22 4.13 -11.62
CA TYR A 358 11.19 3.64 -12.54
C TYR A 358 11.03 4.58 -13.74
N ASP A 359 11.01 4.03 -14.96
CA ASP A 359 10.89 4.81 -16.20
C ASP A 359 9.44 5.30 -16.42
N ALA A 360 9.13 6.47 -15.86
CA ALA A 360 7.85 7.14 -16.03
C ALA A 360 7.60 7.68 -17.47
N SER A 361 8.54 7.52 -18.41
CA SER A 361 8.42 8.11 -19.75
C SER A 361 7.45 7.37 -20.70
N GLN A 362 7.07 6.12 -20.39
CA GLN A 362 6.34 5.25 -21.33
C GLN A 362 4.80 5.32 -21.26
N ARG A 363 4.21 6.10 -20.36
CA ARG A 363 2.74 6.30 -20.30
C ARG A 363 2.34 7.76 -20.52
N LYS A 364 2.54 8.26 -21.74
CA LYS A 364 1.96 9.54 -22.18
C LYS A 364 0.45 9.40 -22.35
N TRP A 365 -0.30 9.94 -21.39
CA TRP A 365 -1.75 10.12 -21.48
C TRP A 365 -2.13 10.88 -22.76
N SER A 366 -3.07 10.33 -23.53
CA SER A 366 -3.57 10.90 -24.80
C SER A 366 -5.10 11.00 -24.86
N GLY A 367 -5.79 10.69 -23.77
CA GLY A 367 -7.24 10.87 -23.66
C GLY A 367 -7.64 12.36 -23.59
N PRO A 368 -8.88 12.73 -23.95
CA PRO A 368 -9.34 14.11 -23.88
C PRO A 368 -9.33 14.59 -22.42
N LEU A 369 -8.37 15.46 -22.10
CA LEU A 369 -8.39 16.24 -20.86
C LEU A 369 -9.74 16.93 -20.75
N GLN A 370 -10.47 16.70 -19.65
CA GLN A 370 -11.66 17.50 -19.37
C GLN A 370 -11.25 18.98 -19.39
N PRO A 371 -11.98 19.84 -20.12
CA PRO A 371 -11.55 21.21 -20.32
C PRO A 371 -11.49 21.91 -18.96
N ARG A 372 -10.37 22.57 -18.71
CA ARG A 372 -10.09 23.36 -17.50
C ARG A 372 -11.23 24.38 -17.27
N ILE A 373 -12.24 24.00 -16.47
CA ILE A 373 -13.28 24.91 -15.96
C ILE A 373 -12.54 25.81 -14.98
N GLY A 374 -12.12 26.97 -15.48
CA GLY A 374 -10.93 27.62 -14.97
C GLY A 374 -11.19 28.50 -13.76
N LYS A 375 -10.31 28.37 -12.75
CA LYS A 375 -9.79 29.43 -11.87
C LYS A 375 -10.77 30.31 -11.07
N GLU A 376 -12.08 30.12 -11.22
CA GLU A 376 -13.07 30.68 -10.30
C GLU A 376 -13.09 29.82 -9.03
N LYS A 377 -12.99 30.47 -7.86
CA LYS A 377 -12.98 29.80 -6.56
C LYS A 377 -14.21 28.91 -6.44
N HIS A 378 -14.00 27.61 -6.33
CA HIS A 378 -15.08 26.63 -6.37
C HIS A 378 -16.01 26.80 -5.15
N THR A 379 -17.15 27.44 -5.37
CA THR A 379 -18.35 27.11 -4.61
C THR A 379 -18.84 25.75 -5.12
N VAL A 380 -19.11 24.81 -4.21
CA VAL A 380 -19.69 23.51 -4.58
C VAL A 380 -21.10 23.76 -5.12
N SER A 381 -21.23 23.83 -6.45
CA SER A 381 -22.51 24.08 -7.08
C SER A 381 -23.44 22.90 -6.87
N ALA A 382 -24.55 23.13 -6.16
CA ALA A 382 -25.56 22.11 -5.87
C ALA A 382 -26.19 21.47 -7.13
N ALA A 383 -25.97 22.05 -8.32
CA ALA A 383 -26.41 21.52 -9.60
C ALA A 383 -25.53 20.36 -10.14
N THR A 384 -24.29 20.23 -9.68
CA THR A 384 -23.35 19.14 -10.04
C THR A 384 -23.08 18.26 -8.84
N ARG A 385 -24.14 17.65 -8.32
CA ARG A 385 -24.08 16.72 -7.19
C ARG A 385 -23.54 15.36 -7.65
N GLY A 386 -22.21 15.26 -7.78
CA GLY A 386 -21.51 13.98 -7.74
C GLY A 386 -21.70 13.29 -6.39
N GLU A 387 -21.36 12.00 -6.33
CA GLU A 387 -21.42 11.22 -5.09
C GLU A 387 -20.36 11.74 -4.09
N ASN A 388 -20.77 12.00 -2.85
CA ASN A 388 -19.85 12.43 -1.79
C ASN A 388 -19.06 11.20 -1.30
N LEU A 389 -17.97 10.90 -2.01
CA LEU A 389 -17.18 9.69 -1.82
C LEU A 389 -16.62 9.53 -0.39
N PRO A 390 -16.09 10.58 0.29
CA PRO A 390 -15.73 10.49 1.70
C PRO A 390 -16.88 10.00 2.60
N LEU A 391 -18.10 10.52 2.38
CA LEU A 391 -19.28 10.13 3.14
C LEU A 391 -19.72 8.69 2.85
N GLU A 392 -19.61 8.23 1.60
CA GLU A 392 -19.86 6.83 1.23
C GLU A 392 -18.86 5.85 1.87
N ILE A 393 -17.59 6.25 2.01
CA ILE A 393 -16.58 5.48 2.75
C ILE A 393 -16.96 5.40 4.24
N LEU A 394 -17.33 6.52 4.87
CA LEU A 394 -17.80 6.53 6.27
C LEU A 394 -19.07 5.69 6.48
N ARG A 395 -19.99 5.66 5.50
CA ARG A 395 -21.14 4.73 5.51
C ARG A 395 -20.68 3.28 5.51
N CYS A 396 -19.76 2.89 4.64
CA CYS A 396 -19.22 1.53 4.61
C CYS A 396 -18.50 1.13 5.91
N MET A 397 -17.75 2.05 6.53
CA MET A 397 -17.14 1.82 7.84
C MET A 397 -18.19 1.65 8.95
N SER A 398 -19.29 2.42 8.89
CA SER A 398 -20.41 2.31 9.83
C SER A 398 -21.18 1.00 9.68
N GLU A 399 -21.38 0.54 8.44
CA GLU A 399 -21.97 -0.79 8.15
C GLU A 399 -21.08 -1.92 8.70
N TRP A 400 -19.77 -1.81 8.56
CA TRP A 400 -18.84 -2.78 9.15
C TRP A 400 -18.86 -2.76 10.69
N CYS A 401 -18.96 -1.60 11.33
CA CYS A 401 -19.18 -1.50 12.78
C CYS A 401 -20.48 -2.20 13.22
N SER A 402 -21.57 -2.05 12.47
CA SER A 402 -22.84 -2.74 12.76
C SER A 402 -22.70 -4.27 12.62
N VAL A 403 -21.93 -4.75 11.64
CA VAL A 403 -21.61 -6.19 11.51
C VAL A 403 -20.75 -6.70 12.68
N LEU A 404 -19.81 -5.89 13.19
CA LEU A 404 -19.03 -6.24 14.39
C LEU A 404 -19.90 -6.28 15.66
N GLU A 405 -20.92 -5.43 15.74
CA GLU A 405 -21.92 -5.43 16.82
C GLU A 405 -22.80 -6.69 16.78
N GLU A 406 -23.37 -7.02 15.62
CA GLU A 406 -24.20 -8.22 15.41
C GLU A 406 -23.42 -9.51 15.73
N ARG A 407 -22.14 -9.55 15.35
CA ARG A 407 -21.23 -10.67 15.69
C ARG A 407 -20.89 -10.75 17.18
N ASN A 408 -21.09 -9.67 17.96
CA ASN A 408 -20.73 -9.57 19.38
C ASN A 408 -19.29 -10.05 19.68
N THR A 409 -18.36 -9.77 18.76
CA THR A 409 -16.96 -10.18 18.86
C THR A 409 -16.09 -9.14 19.56
N VAL A 410 -16.40 -7.86 19.37
CA VAL A 410 -15.66 -6.71 19.93
C VAL A 410 -16.32 -6.28 21.26
N PRO A 411 -15.56 -6.03 22.35
CA PRO A 411 -16.13 -5.48 23.57
C PRO A 411 -16.79 -4.11 23.33
N GLY A 412 -17.98 -3.88 23.88
CA GLY A 412 -18.75 -2.65 23.64
C GLY A 412 -18.01 -1.34 23.94
N THR A 413 -17.04 -1.34 24.86
CA THR A 413 -16.16 -0.19 25.13
C THR A 413 -15.21 0.13 23.98
N SER A 414 -14.66 -0.90 23.33
CA SER A 414 -13.79 -0.76 22.15
C SER A 414 -14.62 -0.43 20.91
N LEU A 415 -15.77 -1.09 20.74
CA LEU A 415 -16.69 -0.81 19.63
C LEU A 415 -17.24 0.63 19.68
N GLY A 416 -17.64 1.11 20.86
CA GLY A 416 -18.06 2.50 21.05
C GLY A 416 -16.94 3.51 20.78
N SER A 417 -15.68 3.14 21.04
CA SER A 417 -14.52 3.97 20.70
C SER A 417 -14.25 4.01 19.18
N ILE A 418 -14.45 2.89 18.48
CA ILE A 418 -14.37 2.80 17.02
C ILE A 418 -15.48 3.68 16.39
N ILE A 419 -16.74 3.48 16.79
CA ILE A 419 -17.89 4.25 16.29
C ILE A 419 -17.71 5.75 16.56
N GLY A 420 -17.32 6.13 17.78
CA GLY A 420 -17.06 7.53 18.13
C GLY A 420 -15.94 8.16 17.30
N THR A 421 -14.93 7.38 16.89
CA THR A 421 -13.86 7.88 16.00
C THR A 421 -14.36 8.02 14.56
N VAL A 422 -15.25 7.16 14.07
CA VAL A 422 -15.92 7.32 12.76
C VAL A 422 -16.79 8.58 12.75
N SER A 423 -17.60 8.82 13.80
CA SER A 423 -18.36 10.08 13.95
C SER A 423 -17.45 11.32 14.06
N SER A 424 -16.23 11.18 14.59
CA SER A 424 -15.26 12.28 14.60
C SER A 424 -14.71 12.59 13.19
N LEU A 425 -14.51 11.57 12.35
CA LEU A 425 -14.14 11.77 10.94
C LEU A 425 -15.27 12.42 10.11
N GLU A 426 -16.53 12.12 10.43
CA GLU A 426 -17.70 12.79 9.85
C GLU A 426 -17.78 14.28 10.26
N ALA A 427 -17.45 14.57 11.52
CA ALA A 427 -17.40 15.93 12.04
C ALA A 427 -16.26 16.76 11.40
N THR A 428 -15.07 16.17 11.16
CA THR A 428 -13.98 16.87 10.46
C THR A 428 -14.28 17.08 8.99
N LEU A 429 -14.86 16.10 8.28
CA LEU A 429 -15.42 16.27 6.93
C LEU A 429 -16.38 17.47 6.88
N SER A 430 -17.33 17.53 7.81
CA SER A 430 -18.31 18.62 7.90
C SER A 430 -17.66 19.99 8.14
N ALA A 431 -16.63 20.06 8.98
CA ALA A 431 -15.90 21.30 9.24
C ALA A 431 -15.10 21.79 8.00
N LEU A 432 -14.52 20.88 7.23
CA LEU A 432 -13.81 21.18 6.00
C LEU A 432 -14.76 21.60 4.86
N GLU A 433 -15.92 20.92 4.75
CA GLU A 433 -17.01 21.32 3.87
C GLU A 433 -17.56 22.70 4.25
N GLN A 434 -17.66 23.05 5.54
CA GLN A 434 -18.05 24.38 5.97
C GLN A 434 -17.07 25.44 5.43
N ILE A 435 -15.75 25.24 5.57
CA ILE A 435 -14.75 26.16 5.02
C ILE A 435 -14.93 26.35 3.51
N LEU A 436 -15.26 25.29 2.75
CA LEU A 436 -15.47 25.36 1.30
C LEU A 436 -16.82 26.02 0.92
N THR A 437 -17.88 25.77 1.69
CA THR A 437 -19.26 26.18 1.38
C THR A 437 -19.67 27.54 1.96
N THR A 438 -18.94 28.06 2.95
CA THR A 438 -19.19 29.41 3.53
C THR A 438 -18.05 30.39 3.19
N PRO A 439 -17.93 30.85 1.93
CA PRO A 439 -16.98 31.91 1.58
C PRO A 439 -17.35 33.26 2.22
N LEU A 440 -16.42 34.20 2.29
CA LEU A 440 -16.72 35.56 2.76
C LEU A 440 -17.86 36.17 1.91
N PRO A 441 -18.91 36.76 2.53
CA PRO A 441 -20.04 37.26 1.77
C PRO A 441 -19.60 38.32 0.76
N PHE A 442 -20.02 38.17 -0.50
CA PHE A 442 -19.58 38.96 -1.65
C PHE A 442 -19.55 40.49 -1.37
N VAL A 443 -20.55 41.00 -0.66
CA VAL A 443 -20.65 42.40 -0.23
C VAL A 443 -19.41 42.87 0.52
N TYR A 444 -18.89 42.10 1.49
CA TYR A 444 -17.66 42.45 2.20
C TYR A 444 -16.45 42.43 1.28
N SER A 445 -16.26 41.36 0.51
CA SER A 445 -15.15 41.23 -0.46
C SER A 445 -15.11 42.40 -1.45
N VAL A 446 -16.28 42.85 -1.92
CA VAL A 446 -16.42 44.02 -2.80
C VAL A 446 -16.14 45.34 -2.07
N HIS A 447 -16.64 45.56 -0.85
CA HIS A 447 -16.37 46.79 -0.10
C HIS A 447 -14.90 46.93 0.33
N ILE A 448 -14.26 45.83 0.72
CA ILE A 448 -12.82 45.77 1.04
C ILE A 448 -12.02 46.21 -0.19
N LYS A 449 -12.27 45.59 -1.36
CA LYS A 449 -11.63 45.95 -2.64
C LYS A 449 -11.85 47.43 -2.98
N HIS A 450 -13.08 47.94 -2.94
CA HIS A 450 -13.37 49.36 -3.24
C HIS A 450 -12.68 50.33 -2.28
N THR A 451 -12.62 50.04 -0.99
CA THR A 451 -11.99 50.93 0.00
C THR A 451 -10.50 51.11 -0.27
N VAL A 452 -9.79 50.02 -0.58
CA VAL A 452 -8.37 50.04 -0.96
C VAL A 452 -8.16 50.86 -2.25
N TRP A 453 -9.02 50.65 -3.27
CA TRP A 453 -8.93 51.39 -4.53
C TRP A 453 -9.22 52.89 -4.40
N ILE A 454 -10.22 53.27 -3.60
CA ILE A 454 -10.55 54.68 -3.31
C ILE A 454 -9.37 55.36 -2.61
N TYR A 455 -8.77 54.72 -1.61
CA TYR A 455 -7.58 55.25 -0.94
C TYR A 455 -6.40 55.45 -1.91
N LEU A 456 -6.07 54.41 -2.70
CA LEU A 456 -4.95 54.48 -3.65
C LEU A 456 -5.18 55.51 -4.76
N PHE A 457 -6.44 55.76 -5.16
CA PHE A 457 -6.78 56.79 -6.12
C PHE A 457 -6.59 58.22 -5.58
N PHE A 458 -6.88 58.48 -4.30
CA PHE A 458 -6.69 59.82 -3.71
C PHE A 458 -5.26 60.09 -3.23
N LEU A 459 -4.47 59.05 -2.94
CA LEU A 459 -3.10 59.16 -2.41
C LEU A 459 -2.16 60.08 -3.23
N PRO A 460 -2.12 60.06 -4.59
CA PRO A 460 -1.22 60.93 -5.35
C PRO A 460 -1.52 62.41 -5.17
N PHE A 461 -2.81 62.78 -5.09
CA PHE A 461 -3.27 64.17 -4.91
C PHE A 461 -2.93 64.73 -3.52
N GLN A 462 -2.56 63.88 -2.56
CA GLN A 462 -2.22 64.31 -1.20
C GLN A 462 -0.70 64.43 -1.04
N LEU A 463 0.06 63.47 -1.58
CA LEU A 463 1.52 63.47 -1.52
C LEU A 463 2.18 64.51 -2.45
N VAL A 464 1.55 64.88 -3.56
CA VAL A 464 2.15 65.74 -4.60
C VAL A 464 2.66 67.10 -4.08
N ALA A 465 1.92 67.75 -3.18
CA ALA A 465 2.27 69.07 -2.65
C ALA A 465 3.56 69.06 -1.80
N GLU A 466 3.81 67.98 -1.07
CA GLU A 466 4.95 67.84 -0.16
C GLU A 466 6.14 67.11 -0.82
N PHE A 467 5.87 66.02 -1.54
CA PHE A 467 6.88 65.10 -2.07
C PHE A 467 7.23 65.34 -3.55
N LYS A 468 6.38 66.04 -4.31
CA LYS A 468 6.56 66.33 -5.74
C LYS A 468 6.87 65.04 -6.52
N TRP A 469 8.00 64.98 -7.23
CA TRP A 469 8.47 63.80 -7.96
C TRP A 469 8.63 62.53 -7.12
N HIS A 470 8.88 62.64 -5.81
CA HIS A 470 8.98 61.49 -4.91
C HIS A 470 7.61 60.86 -4.59
N THR A 471 6.50 61.49 -4.99
CA THR A 471 5.15 60.91 -4.91
C THR A 471 5.03 59.63 -5.76
N ILE A 472 5.70 59.56 -6.90
CA ILE A 472 5.64 58.40 -7.81
C ILE A 472 6.11 57.11 -7.12
N PRO A 473 7.35 57.03 -6.56
CA PRO A 473 7.77 55.86 -5.80
C PRO A 473 6.98 55.65 -4.50
N GLY A 474 6.50 56.73 -3.85
CA GLY A 474 5.65 56.62 -2.66
C GLY A 474 4.32 55.91 -2.92
N VAL A 475 3.61 56.30 -3.99
CA VAL A 475 2.35 55.65 -4.41
C VAL A 475 2.60 54.21 -4.89
N ALA A 476 3.69 53.97 -5.63
CA ALA A 476 4.04 52.62 -6.08
C ALA A 476 4.27 51.66 -4.89
N LEU A 477 5.00 52.11 -3.86
CA LEU A 477 5.25 51.36 -2.64
C LEU A 477 3.95 51.11 -1.85
N ALA A 478 3.11 52.13 -1.67
CA ALA A 478 1.83 51.99 -0.98
C ALA A 478 0.88 51.04 -1.72
N ALA A 479 0.80 51.13 -3.05
CA ALA A 479 0.00 50.23 -3.88
C ALA A 479 0.49 48.78 -3.76
N PHE A 480 1.81 48.55 -3.79
CA PHE A 480 2.40 47.23 -3.59
C PHE A 480 2.03 46.64 -2.21
N ILE A 481 2.18 47.41 -1.13
CA ILE A 481 1.88 46.94 0.24
C ILE A 481 0.38 46.63 0.39
N TYR A 482 -0.51 47.58 0.06
CA TYR A 482 -1.93 47.43 0.34
C TYR A 482 -2.63 46.40 -0.57
N LEU A 483 -2.24 46.32 -1.85
CA LEU A 483 -2.75 45.28 -2.75
C LEU A 483 -2.12 43.91 -2.44
N GLY A 484 -0.85 43.89 -2.00
CA GLY A 484 -0.17 42.67 -1.56
C GLY A 484 -0.86 42.01 -0.37
N PHE A 485 -1.15 42.76 0.70
CA PHE A 485 -1.89 42.21 1.85
C PHE A 485 -3.31 41.77 1.50
N LEU A 486 -4.02 42.51 0.65
CA LEU A 486 -5.36 42.15 0.18
C LEU A 486 -5.35 40.83 -0.61
N ALA A 487 -4.40 40.67 -1.52
CA ALA A 487 -4.27 39.48 -2.35
C ALA A 487 -3.73 38.27 -1.56
N ALA A 488 -2.79 38.47 -0.62
CA ALA A 488 -2.27 37.42 0.25
C ALA A 488 -3.38 36.82 1.13
N GLY A 489 -4.23 37.68 1.72
CA GLY A 489 -5.42 37.24 2.46
C GLY A 489 -6.46 36.53 1.59
N GLU A 490 -6.45 36.80 0.28
CA GLU A 490 -7.35 36.19 -0.71
C GLU A 490 -6.87 34.83 -1.24
N GLU A 491 -5.57 34.56 -1.13
CA GLU A 491 -4.93 33.28 -1.45
C GLU A 491 -5.16 32.27 -0.31
N ILE A 492 -4.77 32.62 0.92
CA ILE A 492 -4.89 31.72 2.09
C ILE A 492 -6.33 31.46 2.55
N GLU A 493 -7.34 32.10 1.94
CA GLU A 493 -8.74 31.97 2.33
C GLU A 493 -9.33 30.58 1.99
N GLN A 494 -8.84 29.92 0.92
CA GLN A 494 -9.29 28.59 0.48
C GLN A 494 -8.08 27.64 0.37
N PRO A 495 -7.60 27.07 1.50
CA PRO A 495 -6.26 26.51 1.62
C PRO A 495 -6.11 25.07 1.07
N PHE A 496 -6.94 24.65 0.12
CA PHE A 496 -7.10 23.23 -0.30
C PHE A 496 -6.71 22.96 -1.76
N GLY A 497 -6.22 23.96 -2.48
CA GLY A 497 -5.95 23.87 -3.91
C GLY A 497 -4.59 23.23 -4.25
N TYR A 498 -3.88 23.93 -5.13
CA TYR A 498 -2.56 23.60 -5.69
C TYR A 498 -1.64 24.83 -5.77
N ASP A 499 -2.00 25.95 -5.13
CA ASP A 499 -1.13 27.12 -5.02
C ASP A 499 -0.02 26.81 -3.98
N GLU A 500 1.19 27.39 -4.13
CA GLU A 500 2.32 27.07 -3.21
C GLU A 500 2.09 27.51 -1.75
N ASN A 501 1.04 28.30 -1.50
CA ASN A 501 0.63 28.75 -0.17
C ASN A 501 -0.57 27.95 0.41
N ASP A 502 -1.06 26.93 -0.30
CA ASP A 502 -2.08 26.00 0.18
C ASP A 502 -1.51 24.96 1.16
N LEU A 503 -2.39 24.19 1.80
CA LEU A 503 -1.99 23.05 2.63
C LEU A 503 -1.56 21.88 1.75
N ASP A 504 -0.40 21.28 2.07
CA ASP A 504 0.12 20.10 1.38
C ASP A 504 -0.65 18.83 1.80
N LEU A 505 -1.84 18.67 1.21
CA LEU A 505 -2.73 17.52 1.44
C LEU A 505 -2.12 16.20 0.95
N ASP A 506 -1.23 16.25 -0.03
CA ASP A 506 -0.59 15.07 -0.61
C ASP A 506 0.46 14.50 0.36
N MET A 507 1.31 15.35 0.96
CA MET A 507 2.21 14.97 2.05
C MET A 507 1.43 14.42 3.27
N PHE A 508 0.33 15.08 3.66
CA PHE A 508 -0.49 14.60 4.78
C PHE A 508 -1.09 13.20 4.53
N CYS A 509 -1.48 12.88 3.30
CA CYS A 509 -2.01 11.56 2.97
C CYS A 509 -0.90 10.51 2.80
N GLY A 510 0.10 10.79 1.96
CA GLY A 510 1.12 9.83 1.53
C GLY A 510 2.31 9.66 2.48
N GLU A 511 2.80 10.74 3.10
CA GLU A 511 3.97 10.66 3.99
C GLU A 511 3.59 10.40 5.45
N ILE A 512 2.35 10.72 5.84
CA ILE A 512 1.88 10.55 7.22
C ILE A 512 0.90 9.38 7.34
N ILE A 513 -0.32 9.51 6.79
CA ILE A 513 -1.39 8.52 7.04
C ILE A 513 -1.06 7.17 6.40
N GLN A 514 -0.60 7.16 5.15
CA GLN A 514 -0.23 5.92 4.46
C GLN A 514 0.93 5.21 5.17
N VAL A 515 1.98 5.92 5.57
CA VAL A 515 3.12 5.34 6.31
C VAL A 515 2.67 4.74 7.65
N ASP A 516 1.81 5.44 8.40
CA ASP A 516 1.28 4.92 9.67
C ASP A 516 0.41 3.66 9.48
N ILE A 517 -0.42 3.62 8.43
CA ILE A 517 -1.27 2.46 8.10
C ILE A 517 -0.44 1.26 7.60
N GLU A 518 0.55 1.48 6.73
CA GLU A 518 1.45 0.42 6.26
C GLU A 518 2.31 -0.15 7.39
N ASN A 519 2.79 0.71 8.30
CA ASN A 519 3.50 0.25 9.49
C ASN A 519 2.61 -0.60 10.41
N LEU A 520 1.32 -0.30 10.54
CA LEU A 520 0.37 -1.16 11.26
C LEU A 520 0.20 -2.51 10.55
N LYS A 521 0.02 -2.55 9.22
CA LYS A 521 -0.11 -3.80 8.46
C LYS A 521 1.13 -4.71 8.57
N LYS A 522 2.32 -4.12 8.65
CA LYS A 522 3.62 -4.81 8.81
C LYS A 522 3.90 -5.22 10.25
N SER A 523 3.33 -4.53 11.24
CA SER A 523 3.49 -4.92 12.64
C SER A 523 2.86 -6.29 12.88
N PRO A 524 3.53 -7.23 13.58
CA PRO A 524 2.90 -8.48 13.95
C PRO A 524 1.66 -8.16 14.78
N CYS A 525 0.49 -8.63 14.35
CA CYS A 525 -0.67 -8.54 15.21
C CYS A 525 -0.37 -9.41 16.44
N LEU A 526 -0.56 -8.87 17.65
CA LEU A 526 -0.26 -9.55 18.92
C LEU A 526 -1.19 -10.76 19.21
N ASN A 527 -1.90 -11.24 18.18
CA ASN A 527 -2.68 -12.47 18.15
C ASN A 527 -2.05 -13.51 17.19
N ALA A 528 -0.76 -13.39 16.86
CA ALA A 528 0.01 -14.51 16.33
C ALA A 528 0.12 -15.56 17.44
N ASP A 529 -0.82 -16.50 17.43
CA ASP A 529 -1.06 -17.39 18.56
C ASP A 529 -0.01 -18.51 18.60
N VAL A 530 1.00 -18.35 19.46
CA VAL A 530 2.00 -19.39 19.74
C VAL A 530 1.40 -20.67 20.35
N THR A 531 0.11 -20.67 20.72
CA THR A 531 -0.62 -21.85 21.23
C THR A 531 -1.28 -22.70 20.14
N GLN A 532 -1.18 -22.33 18.85
CA GLN A 532 -1.74 -23.08 17.73
C GLN A 532 -0.71 -23.33 16.63
N LEU A 533 -0.67 -24.55 16.09
CA LEU A 533 0.02 -24.89 14.85
C LEU A 533 -1.03 -24.94 13.73
N SER A 534 -0.81 -24.18 12.66
CA SER A 534 -1.67 -24.26 11.47
C SER A 534 -1.36 -25.49 10.63
N LEU A 535 -2.37 -25.97 9.93
CA LEU A 535 -2.27 -27.00 8.88
C LEU A 535 -2.68 -26.42 7.51
N ASP A 536 -2.70 -25.09 7.36
CA ASP A 536 -2.94 -24.44 6.07
C ASP A 536 -1.88 -24.84 5.04
N GLY A 537 -2.28 -25.01 3.78
CA GLY A 537 -1.41 -25.55 2.73
C GLY A 537 -1.11 -27.06 2.86
N SER A 538 -1.51 -27.70 3.97
CA SER A 538 -1.40 -29.15 4.17
C SER A 538 -2.76 -29.82 4.10
N GLU A 539 -2.80 -31.07 3.62
CA GLU A 539 -4.01 -31.90 3.70
C GLU A 539 -4.18 -32.49 5.12
N GLY A 540 -4.44 -31.62 6.10
CA GLY A 540 -4.47 -31.98 7.54
C GLY A 540 -5.42 -33.12 7.91
N ASP A 541 -6.49 -33.33 7.14
CA ASP A 541 -7.42 -34.45 7.30
C ASP A 541 -6.79 -35.82 6.98
N LYS A 542 -5.74 -35.86 6.15
CA LYS A 542 -4.99 -37.10 5.84
C LYS A 542 -3.98 -37.47 6.93
N LEU A 543 -3.57 -36.54 7.79
CA LEU A 543 -2.52 -36.74 8.79
C LEU A 543 -2.78 -37.94 9.74
N PRO A 544 -3.98 -38.16 10.30
CA PRO A 544 -4.24 -39.35 11.13
C PRO A 544 -4.14 -40.66 10.35
N GLY A 545 -4.52 -40.65 9.07
CA GLY A 545 -4.39 -41.81 8.18
C GLY A 545 -2.93 -42.14 7.84
N PHE A 546 -2.11 -41.11 7.61
CA PHE A 546 -0.66 -41.26 7.44
C PHE A 546 0.01 -41.86 8.69
N VAL A 547 -0.27 -41.31 9.89
CA VAL A 547 0.28 -41.85 11.14
C VAL A 547 -0.13 -43.31 11.34
N GLN A 548 -1.41 -43.63 11.13
CA GLN A 548 -1.91 -45.00 11.23
C GLN A 548 -1.21 -45.95 10.24
N ALA A 549 -1.01 -45.54 8.99
CA ALA A 549 -0.32 -46.34 7.97
C ALA A 549 1.16 -46.55 8.29
N ALA A 550 1.86 -45.52 8.80
CA ALA A 550 3.24 -45.62 9.23
C ALA A 550 3.39 -46.63 10.39
N HIS A 551 2.56 -46.50 11.43
CA HIS A 551 2.57 -47.42 12.59
C HIS A 551 2.24 -48.86 12.20
N GLN A 552 1.29 -49.07 11.29
CA GLN A 552 0.96 -50.42 10.76
C GLN A 552 2.14 -51.08 10.04
N ASN A 553 3.03 -50.29 9.43
CA ASN A 553 4.23 -50.77 8.74
C ASN A 553 5.51 -50.68 9.60
N ASN A 554 5.38 -50.39 10.90
CA ASN A 554 6.50 -50.22 11.84
C ASN A 554 7.50 -49.11 11.41
N VAL A 555 6.98 -48.05 10.80
CA VAL A 555 7.70 -46.82 10.42
C VAL A 555 7.31 -45.69 11.36
N LYS A 556 8.27 -44.83 11.71
CA LYS A 556 8.01 -43.63 12.52
C LYS A 556 7.31 -42.54 11.70
N ALA A 557 6.21 -42.00 12.22
CA ALA A 557 5.54 -40.83 11.64
C ALA A 557 6.11 -39.54 12.24
N LEU A 558 6.81 -38.76 11.42
CA LEU A 558 7.30 -37.42 11.77
C LEU A 558 6.50 -36.37 11.00
N ILE A 559 6.30 -35.19 11.60
CA ILE A 559 5.76 -34.01 10.92
C ILE A 559 6.88 -33.01 10.64
N ALA A 560 6.92 -32.44 9.42
CA ALA A 560 7.77 -31.28 9.13
C ALA A 560 7.04 -30.00 9.57
N MET A 561 7.75 -29.11 10.27
CA MET A 561 7.21 -27.85 10.78
C MET A 561 8.03 -26.69 10.22
N GLY A 562 7.40 -25.84 9.42
CA GLY A 562 8.05 -24.74 8.72
C GLY A 562 8.02 -24.93 7.20
N GLY A 563 9.18 -25.11 6.58
CA GLY A 563 9.41 -25.01 5.14
C GLY A 563 9.45 -23.55 4.67
N TRP A 564 9.69 -23.37 3.38
CA TRP A 564 9.93 -22.06 2.74
C TRP A 564 8.94 -20.97 3.15
N ALA A 565 7.64 -21.23 2.97
CA ALA A 565 6.57 -20.30 3.34
C ALA A 565 6.16 -20.37 4.82
N GLY A 566 6.33 -21.52 5.49
CA GLY A 566 5.96 -21.69 6.90
C GLY A 566 6.95 -21.09 7.89
N SER A 567 8.13 -20.65 7.43
CA SER A 567 9.22 -20.16 8.27
C SER A 567 9.04 -18.75 8.85
N MET A 568 8.01 -18.00 8.42
CA MET A 568 7.84 -16.57 8.71
C MET A 568 7.96 -16.15 10.18
N TYR A 569 7.53 -17.01 11.12
CA TYR A 569 7.35 -16.63 12.53
C TYR A 569 8.28 -17.34 13.53
N PHE A 570 9.18 -18.22 13.07
CA PHE A 570 10.06 -19.00 13.98
C PHE A 570 10.87 -18.13 14.94
N SER A 571 11.53 -17.07 14.43
CA SER A 571 12.29 -16.12 15.25
C SER A 571 11.48 -15.51 16.39
N SER A 572 10.20 -15.22 16.15
CA SER A 572 9.28 -14.71 17.18
C SER A 572 8.84 -15.80 18.17
N ALA A 573 8.62 -17.03 17.69
CA ALA A 573 8.23 -18.17 18.50
C ALA A 573 9.33 -18.62 19.48
N VAL A 574 10.61 -18.51 19.11
CA VAL A 574 11.75 -18.83 20.00
C VAL A 574 12.37 -17.63 20.71
N GLY A 575 11.95 -16.40 20.36
CA GLY A 575 12.64 -15.16 20.71
C GLY A 575 12.60 -14.71 22.18
N SER A 576 11.77 -15.34 23.03
CA SER A 576 11.77 -15.13 24.49
C SER A 576 11.54 -16.45 25.23
N ALA A 577 11.93 -16.51 26.50
CA ALA A 577 11.73 -17.69 27.33
C ALA A 577 10.24 -18.07 27.43
N GLU A 578 9.36 -17.08 27.62
CA GLU A 578 7.91 -17.29 27.70
C GLU A 578 7.33 -17.86 26.40
N ASN A 579 7.77 -17.34 25.25
CA ASN A 579 7.34 -17.84 23.95
C ASN A 579 7.85 -19.26 23.70
N ARG A 580 9.09 -19.58 24.09
CA ARG A 580 9.63 -20.95 24.00
C ARG A 580 8.86 -21.93 24.85
N THR A 581 8.58 -21.63 26.13
CA THR A 581 7.79 -22.51 26.99
C THR A 581 6.38 -22.73 26.42
N ALA A 582 5.75 -21.69 25.89
CA ALA A 582 4.46 -21.81 25.21
C ALA A 582 4.56 -22.69 23.96
N PHE A 583 5.56 -22.46 23.11
CA PHE A 583 5.77 -23.20 21.87
C PHE A 583 6.11 -24.68 22.12
N VAL A 584 6.95 -24.99 23.13
CA VAL A 584 7.22 -26.37 23.58
C VAL A 584 5.91 -27.09 23.92
N LYS A 585 5.01 -26.43 24.67
CA LYS A 585 3.70 -27.01 25.01
C LYS A 585 2.83 -27.22 23.76
N THR A 586 2.76 -26.26 22.85
CA THR A 586 2.01 -26.38 21.59
C THR A 586 2.50 -27.56 20.77
N VAL A 587 3.83 -27.72 20.69
CA VAL A 587 4.52 -28.78 19.99
C VAL A 587 4.19 -30.15 20.60
N THR A 588 4.25 -30.30 21.93
CA THR A 588 3.98 -31.58 22.61
C THR A 588 2.50 -31.93 22.68
N ASP A 589 1.60 -30.94 22.80
CA ASP A 589 0.15 -31.11 22.65
C ASP A 589 -0.20 -31.60 21.23
N PHE A 590 0.40 -30.99 20.20
CA PHE A 590 0.16 -31.35 18.79
C PHE A 590 0.63 -32.77 18.47
N THR A 591 1.85 -33.16 18.87
CA THR A 591 2.32 -34.54 18.67
C THR A 591 1.46 -35.55 19.41
N SER A 592 1.02 -35.22 20.63
CA SER A 592 0.13 -36.08 21.41
C SER A 592 -1.26 -36.22 20.79
N LYS A 593 -1.81 -35.15 20.20
CA LYS A 593 -3.11 -35.13 19.53
C LYS A 593 -3.15 -36.05 18.31
N TYR A 594 -2.07 -36.08 17.52
CA TYR A 594 -2.00 -36.86 16.27
C TYR A 594 -1.25 -38.19 16.39
N GLY A 595 -0.63 -38.49 17.54
CA GLY A 595 0.13 -39.73 17.76
C GLY A 595 1.47 -39.77 17.02
N LEU A 596 2.10 -38.62 16.81
CA LEU A 596 3.35 -38.50 16.06
C LEU A 596 4.56 -39.00 16.88
N ASP A 597 5.47 -39.71 16.21
CA ASP A 597 6.71 -40.22 16.81
C ASP A 597 7.83 -39.17 16.89
N GLY A 598 7.66 -38.04 16.19
CA GLY A 598 8.68 -37.01 16.13
C GLY A 598 8.35 -35.81 15.24
N ILE A 599 9.33 -34.93 15.10
CA ILE A 599 9.23 -33.64 14.42
C ILE A 599 10.52 -33.39 13.64
N ASN A 600 10.37 -32.87 12.42
CA ASN A 600 11.42 -32.22 11.68
C ASN A 600 11.20 -30.69 11.71
N PHE A 601 12.10 -29.95 12.34
CA PHE A 601 12.08 -28.49 12.32
C PHE A 601 12.71 -27.99 11.04
N ASP A 602 11.90 -27.44 10.15
CA ASP A 602 12.30 -26.96 8.84
C ASP A 602 12.25 -25.43 8.83
N TRP A 603 13.19 -24.80 9.54
CA TRP A 603 13.27 -23.34 9.61
C TRP A 603 14.22 -22.84 8.54
N GLU A 604 13.65 -22.10 7.58
CA GLU A 604 14.32 -21.52 6.43
C GLU A 604 14.38 -19.97 6.48
N TYR A 605 15.35 -19.33 7.13
CA TYR A 605 16.46 -19.89 7.93
C TYR A 605 16.70 -19.05 9.21
N PRO A 606 17.36 -19.61 10.25
CA PRO A 606 17.80 -18.84 11.41
C PRO A 606 18.73 -17.68 11.01
N ASN A 607 18.41 -16.45 11.43
CA ASN A 607 19.16 -15.22 11.13
C ASN A 607 19.42 -14.95 9.62
N LYS A 608 18.63 -15.54 8.71
CA LYS A 608 18.78 -15.35 7.26
C LYS A 608 17.42 -15.43 6.57
N GLN A 609 17.16 -14.53 5.63
CA GLN A 609 15.93 -14.56 4.85
C GLN A 609 15.87 -15.80 3.93
N GLY A 610 14.73 -16.49 3.97
CA GLY A 610 14.28 -17.41 2.92
C GLY A 610 13.36 -16.63 1.97
N ILE A 611 12.04 -16.86 2.06
CA ILE A 611 10.96 -16.19 1.30
C ILE A 611 10.89 -14.64 1.44
N GLY A 612 11.77 -14.00 2.21
CA GLY A 612 11.99 -12.55 2.15
C GLY A 612 11.18 -11.67 3.11
N CYS A 613 10.10 -12.19 3.72
CA CYS A 613 9.36 -11.52 4.80
C CYS A 613 9.47 -12.23 6.16
N ASN A 614 10.43 -13.13 6.35
CA ASN A 614 10.62 -13.80 7.63
C ASN A 614 10.99 -12.81 8.73
N VAL A 615 10.44 -12.99 9.92
CA VAL A 615 11.03 -12.38 11.12
C VAL A 615 12.37 -13.06 11.38
N ILE A 616 13.43 -12.27 11.53
CA ILE A 616 14.80 -12.73 11.80
C ILE A 616 15.40 -11.97 12.99
N ASN A 617 16.31 -12.62 13.70
CA ASN A 617 17.07 -12.05 14.81
C ASN A 617 18.50 -12.60 14.81
N THR A 618 19.48 -11.76 15.15
CA THR A 618 20.90 -12.18 15.25
C THR A 618 21.11 -13.36 16.21
N ASN A 619 20.23 -13.52 17.19
CA ASN A 619 20.32 -14.59 18.18
C ASN A 619 19.47 -15.83 17.84
N ASP A 620 18.88 -15.92 16.64
CA ASP A 620 17.96 -17.00 16.23
C ASP A 620 18.52 -18.40 16.49
N ALA A 621 19.76 -18.68 16.06
CA ALA A 621 20.36 -20.00 16.28
C ALA A 621 20.55 -20.32 17.78
N GLY A 622 20.91 -19.33 18.61
CA GLY A 622 21.00 -19.50 20.07
C GLY A 622 19.63 -19.76 20.70
N ASN A 623 18.63 -18.96 20.33
CA ASN A 623 17.25 -19.11 20.78
C ASN A 623 16.65 -20.46 20.36
N PHE A 624 16.97 -20.95 19.16
CA PHE A 624 16.55 -22.25 18.66
C PHE A 624 17.17 -23.40 19.46
N LEU A 625 18.47 -23.30 19.78
CA LEU A 625 19.13 -24.28 20.65
C LEU A 625 18.51 -24.30 22.06
N GLU A 626 18.27 -23.13 22.66
CA GLU A 626 17.58 -23.03 23.96
C GLU A 626 16.18 -23.66 23.91
N PHE A 627 15.43 -23.44 22.83
CA PHE A 627 14.11 -24.07 22.61
C PHE A 627 14.20 -25.60 22.50
N LEU A 628 15.15 -26.14 21.73
CA LEU A 628 15.34 -27.59 21.61
C LEU A 628 15.80 -28.22 22.93
N GLN A 629 16.62 -27.53 23.72
CA GLN A 629 17.03 -27.95 25.06
C GLN A 629 15.84 -27.95 26.04
N GLU A 630 14.93 -26.99 25.94
CA GLU A 630 13.70 -26.94 26.72
C GLU A 630 12.72 -28.05 26.31
N LEU A 631 12.54 -28.28 25.00
CA LEU A 631 11.74 -29.39 24.47
C LEU A 631 12.27 -30.76 24.92
N ARG A 632 13.60 -30.93 25.04
CA ARG A 632 14.21 -32.16 25.58
C ARG A 632 14.03 -32.35 27.08
N GLN A 633 13.66 -31.32 27.83
CA GLN A 633 13.32 -31.42 29.25
C GLN A 633 11.85 -31.81 29.48
N ASP A 634 10.99 -31.68 28.47
CA ASP A 634 9.59 -32.08 28.55
C ASP A 634 9.41 -33.62 28.52
N PRO A 635 8.52 -34.22 29.36
CA PRO A 635 8.31 -35.68 29.42
C PRO A 635 7.75 -36.35 28.16
N ILE A 636 7.18 -35.58 27.23
CA ILE A 636 6.77 -35.99 25.89
C ILE A 636 7.93 -35.69 24.92
N GLY A 637 8.45 -34.46 24.92
CA GLY A 637 9.53 -34.03 24.02
C GLY A 637 10.83 -34.84 24.12
N MET A 638 11.14 -35.38 25.30
CA MET A 638 12.28 -36.30 25.49
C MET A 638 12.13 -37.65 24.77
N LYS A 639 10.91 -38.04 24.36
CA LYS A 639 10.61 -39.32 23.67
C LYS A 639 10.45 -39.16 22.16
N LEU A 640 10.20 -37.94 21.69
CA LEU A 640 10.04 -37.63 20.28
C LEU A 640 11.38 -37.78 19.54
N SER A 641 11.33 -38.26 18.30
CA SER A 641 12.44 -38.15 17.37
C SER A 641 12.53 -36.69 16.91
N LEU A 642 13.58 -35.96 17.28
CA LEU A 642 13.76 -34.56 16.87
C LEU A 642 14.81 -34.48 15.77
N SER A 643 14.44 -33.82 14.69
CA SER A 643 15.30 -33.56 13.53
C SER A 643 15.17 -32.11 13.08
N ALA A 644 16.12 -31.64 12.30
CA ALA A 644 16.01 -30.37 11.61
C ALA A 644 16.42 -30.52 10.15
N ALA A 645 15.65 -29.92 9.24
CA ALA A 645 16.10 -29.71 7.87
C ALA A 645 17.02 -28.48 7.84
N THR A 646 18.13 -28.58 7.12
CA THR A 646 19.19 -27.57 7.17
C THR A 646 19.81 -27.33 5.80
N GLY A 647 20.30 -26.11 5.56
CA GLY A 647 21.03 -25.82 4.33
C GLY A 647 22.41 -26.48 4.25
N ILE A 648 23.05 -26.34 3.08
CA ILE A 648 24.43 -26.80 2.82
C ILE A 648 25.51 -26.13 3.70
N ALA A 649 25.18 -25.01 4.34
CA ALA A 649 26.00 -24.35 5.37
C ALA A 649 25.39 -24.58 6.77
N THR A 650 26.22 -24.46 7.81
CA THR A 650 25.73 -24.46 9.21
C THR A 650 24.83 -23.24 9.47
N PHE A 651 23.98 -23.31 10.50
CA PHE A 651 23.10 -22.21 10.88
C PHE A 651 23.86 -20.88 11.03
N SER A 652 23.28 -19.77 10.60
CA SER A 652 23.93 -18.45 10.73
C SER A 652 24.00 -18.00 12.18
N GLY A 653 25.22 -17.65 12.63
CA GLY A 653 25.46 -17.03 13.93
C GLY A 653 25.15 -15.53 13.93
N PRO A 654 25.42 -14.81 15.05
CA PRO A 654 25.02 -13.41 15.21
C PRO A 654 25.66 -12.41 14.24
N SER A 655 26.78 -12.73 13.60
CA SER A 655 27.39 -11.93 12.54
C SER A 655 26.79 -12.18 11.14
N GLY A 656 25.92 -13.20 11.01
CA GLY A 656 25.43 -13.73 9.73
C GLY A 656 26.27 -14.89 9.19
N ASP A 657 27.52 -15.02 9.63
CA ASP A 657 28.43 -16.11 9.23
C ASP A 657 27.93 -17.48 9.72
N PRO A 658 28.20 -18.58 8.99
CA PRO A 658 27.87 -19.94 9.45
C PRO A 658 28.56 -20.28 10.79
N LEU A 659 27.82 -20.89 11.73
CA LEU A 659 28.35 -21.31 13.02
C LEU A 659 29.49 -22.32 12.88
N THR A 660 30.60 -22.06 13.56
CA THR A 660 31.78 -22.94 13.63
C THR A 660 31.65 -24.05 14.68
N ASP A 661 30.64 -23.97 15.54
CA ASP A 661 30.34 -24.97 16.57
C ASP A 661 28.82 -25.19 16.61
N VAL A 662 28.40 -26.43 16.35
CA VAL A 662 27.01 -26.90 16.42
C VAL A 662 26.89 -28.11 17.37
N SER A 663 27.89 -28.36 18.22
CA SER A 663 27.91 -29.48 19.15
C SER A 663 26.68 -29.52 20.07
N GLY A 664 26.22 -28.36 20.56
CA GLY A 664 24.99 -28.27 21.35
C GLY A 664 23.73 -28.75 20.60
N PHE A 665 23.65 -28.53 19.27
CA PHE A 665 22.57 -29.09 18.45
C PHE A 665 22.70 -30.61 18.30
N ALA A 666 23.94 -31.12 18.20
CA ALA A 666 24.22 -32.54 18.13
C ALA A 666 23.86 -33.30 19.42
N GLU A 667 23.78 -32.63 20.58
CA GLU A 667 23.27 -33.22 21.83
C GLU A 667 21.75 -33.40 21.82
N VAL A 668 21.00 -32.42 21.28
CA VAL A 668 19.53 -32.40 21.35
C VAL A 668 18.81 -32.99 20.13
N LEU A 669 19.39 -32.93 18.94
CA LEU A 669 18.81 -33.53 17.72
C LEU A 669 19.23 -35.00 17.55
N ASP A 670 18.32 -35.85 17.10
CA ASP A 670 18.61 -37.24 16.72
C ASP A 670 19.36 -37.31 15.38
N PHE A 671 19.07 -36.36 14.48
CA PHE A 671 19.78 -36.13 13.23
C PHE A 671 19.46 -34.75 12.63
N ILE A 672 20.27 -34.30 11.67
CA ILE A 672 19.94 -33.23 10.74
C ILE A 672 19.74 -33.81 9.33
N ALA A 673 18.85 -33.22 8.54
CA ALA A 673 18.67 -33.53 7.13
C ALA A 673 19.19 -32.35 6.29
N ILE A 674 20.37 -32.52 5.69
CA ILE A 674 20.98 -31.47 4.87
C ILE A 674 20.25 -31.43 3.53
N MET A 675 19.53 -30.35 3.25
CA MET A 675 18.87 -30.04 1.98
C MET A 675 19.93 -29.72 0.92
N ASN A 676 20.56 -30.77 0.39
CA ASN A 676 21.50 -30.68 -0.71
C ASN A 676 20.74 -30.68 -2.04
N TYR A 677 19.85 -29.71 -2.22
CA TYR A 677 19.10 -29.42 -3.42
C TYR A 677 18.78 -27.92 -3.43
N ASP A 678 18.29 -27.39 -4.56
CA ASP A 678 18.22 -25.95 -4.83
C ASP A 678 19.58 -25.26 -4.65
N VAL A 679 20.66 -25.98 -4.96
CA VAL A 679 22.03 -25.45 -4.93
C VAL A 679 22.28 -24.58 -6.17
N TRP A 680 21.67 -24.95 -7.30
CA TRP A 680 21.61 -24.15 -8.52
C TRP A 680 20.18 -24.05 -9.03
N GLY A 681 19.82 -22.87 -9.56
CA GLY A 681 18.51 -22.57 -10.12
C GLY A 681 18.56 -21.27 -10.94
N SER A 682 17.43 -20.61 -11.16
CA SER A 682 17.31 -19.37 -11.95
C SER A 682 18.20 -18.21 -11.46
N TRP A 683 18.58 -18.22 -10.18
CA TRP A 683 19.53 -17.28 -9.57
C TRP A 683 20.99 -17.48 -10.03
N SER A 684 21.38 -18.70 -10.43
CA SER A 684 22.76 -19.07 -10.77
C SER A 684 23.31 -18.35 -12.00
N ALA A 685 24.64 -18.27 -12.14
CA ALA A 685 25.28 -17.56 -13.26
C ALA A 685 25.11 -18.25 -14.62
N ALA A 686 24.95 -19.59 -14.61
CA ALA A 686 24.79 -20.48 -15.75
C ALA A 686 23.93 -21.68 -15.33
N VAL A 687 23.51 -22.52 -16.28
CA VAL A 687 22.85 -23.79 -15.95
C VAL A 687 23.81 -24.65 -15.13
N GLY A 688 23.29 -25.31 -14.09
CA GLY A 688 24.12 -26.18 -13.26
C GLY A 688 23.29 -27.13 -12.40
N PRO A 689 23.97 -28.00 -11.64
CA PRO A 689 23.37 -29.13 -10.96
C PRO A 689 22.44 -28.70 -9.82
N ASN A 690 21.18 -29.15 -9.85
CA ASN A 690 20.24 -28.91 -8.75
C ASN A 690 20.79 -29.45 -7.41
N SER A 691 21.18 -30.73 -7.39
CA SER A 691 21.64 -31.42 -6.17
C SER A 691 23.03 -32.08 -6.32
N PRO A 692 24.13 -31.30 -6.44
CA PRO A 692 25.46 -31.83 -6.74
C PRO A 692 26.06 -32.67 -5.60
N LEU A 693 26.73 -33.76 -5.96
CA LEU A 693 27.58 -34.54 -5.03
C LEU A 693 28.90 -33.80 -4.74
N ALA A 694 29.55 -33.27 -5.78
CA ALA A 694 30.72 -32.39 -5.69
C ALA A 694 30.70 -31.31 -6.79
N ASP A 695 31.12 -30.10 -6.50
CA ASP A 695 31.03 -28.92 -7.39
C ASP A 695 32.34 -28.59 -8.13
N SER A 696 33.34 -29.47 -8.06
CA SER A 696 34.69 -29.24 -8.60
C SER A 696 34.81 -29.12 -10.13
N CYS A 697 33.75 -29.38 -10.89
CA CYS A 697 33.71 -29.14 -12.34
C CYS A 697 33.22 -27.72 -12.68
N ALA A 698 32.56 -27.03 -11.74
CA ALA A 698 32.20 -25.63 -11.90
C ALA A 698 33.42 -24.73 -11.69
N ALA A 699 33.47 -23.61 -12.42
CA ALA A 699 34.45 -22.55 -12.17
C ALA A 699 34.37 -22.07 -10.72
N SER A 700 35.50 -21.75 -10.09
CA SER A 700 35.59 -21.47 -8.65
C SER A 700 34.70 -20.31 -8.20
N GLU A 701 34.49 -19.32 -9.06
CA GLU A 701 33.58 -18.18 -8.87
C GLU A 701 32.09 -18.55 -8.90
N ASN A 702 31.74 -19.72 -9.43
CA ASN A 702 30.37 -20.24 -9.54
C ASN A 702 30.11 -21.42 -8.59
N GLN A 703 31.09 -21.86 -7.79
CA GLN A 703 30.92 -22.95 -6.83
C GLN A 703 30.01 -22.52 -5.66
N GLN A 704 28.77 -23.01 -5.68
CA GLN A 704 27.75 -22.74 -4.65
C GLN A 704 27.84 -23.69 -3.45
N GLY A 705 28.60 -24.79 -3.55
CA GLY A 705 28.61 -25.90 -2.60
C GLY A 705 28.04 -27.20 -3.17
N SER A 706 28.05 -28.25 -2.35
CA SER A 706 27.73 -29.63 -2.74
C SER A 706 27.62 -30.57 -1.53
N ALA A 707 27.15 -31.81 -1.72
CA ALA A 707 26.97 -32.77 -0.63
C ALA A 707 28.27 -33.01 0.13
N ALA A 708 29.38 -33.17 -0.60
CA ALA A 708 30.71 -33.38 -0.03
C ALA A 708 31.20 -32.17 0.79
N THR A 709 30.91 -30.94 0.37
CA THR A 709 31.30 -29.74 1.13
C THR A 709 30.38 -29.52 2.33
N ALA A 710 29.06 -29.73 2.17
CA ALA A 710 28.09 -29.58 3.24
C ALA A 710 28.33 -30.56 4.41
N VAL A 711 28.48 -31.86 4.11
CA VAL A 711 28.81 -32.89 5.11
C VAL A 711 30.12 -32.55 5.83
N LYS A 712 31.14 -32.10 5.09
CA LYS A 712 32.42 -31.69 5.67
C LYS A 712 32.28 -30.47 6.59
N ASN A 713 31.46 -29.48 6.22
CA ASN A 713 31.23 -28.27 7.02
C ASN A 713 30.47 -28.61 8.31
N TRP A 714 29.36 -29.35 8.23
CA TRP A 714 28.57 -29.76 9.40
C TRP A 714 29.36 -30.65 10.36
N ASN A 715 30.12 -31.63 9.85
CA ASN A 715 30.99 -32.46 10.68
C ASN A 715 32.20 -31.68 11.24
N GLY A 716 32.76 -30.75 10.47
CA GLY A 716 33.83 -29.85 10.92
C GLY A 716 33.40 -28.91 12.05
N ALA A 717 32.11 -28.55 12.09
CA ALA A 717 31.50 -27.78 13.18
C ALA A 717 31.00 -28.65 14.35
N GLY A 718 31.22 -29.98 14.32
CA GLY A 718 30.94 -30.87 15.45
C GLY A 718 29.64 -31.68 15.37
N MET A 719 28.95 -31.75 14.24
CA MET A 719 27.82 -32.68 14.04
C MET A 719 28.32 -34.08 13.66
N PRO A 720 28.05 -35.14 14.44
CA PRO A 720 28.51 -36.50 14.11
C PRO A 720 27.95 -37.02 12.78
N LEU A 721 28.78 -37.73 12.01
CA LEU A 721 28.40 -38.28 10.70
C LEU A 721 27.17 -39.22 10.77
N ASP A 722 27.05 -40.02 11.83
CA ASP A 722 25.91 -40.91 12.12
C ASP A 722 24.63 -40.17 12.58
N LYS A 723 24.72 -38.84 12.70
CA LYS A 723 23.60 -37.90 12.86
C LYS A 723 23.35 -37.03 11.63
N ILE A 724 24.09 -37.19 10.52
CA ILE A 724 23.85 -36.48 9.27
C ILE A 724 23.06 -37.38 8.31
N VAL A 725 21.92 -36.87 7.84
CA VAL A 725 21.12 -37.43 6.74
C VAL A 725 21.30 -36.54 5.52
N LEU A 726 21.57 -37.14 4.36
CA LEU A 726 21.73 -36.40 3.11
C LEU A 726 20.39 -36.24 2.38
N GLY A 727 19.96 -35.00 2.15
CA GLY A 727 18.83 -34.67 1.29
C GLY A 727 19.13 -34.96 -0.17
N VAL A 728 18.18 -35.58 -0.86
CA VAL A 728 18.23 -35.87 -2.31
C VAL A 728 16.94 -35.40 -2.97
N ALA A 729 17.05 -34.69 -4.10
CA ALA A 729 15.92 -34.20 -4.87
C ALA A 729 15.40 -35.26 -5.85
N SER A 730 14.08 -35.42 -5.92
CA SER A 730 13.39 -36.18 -6.98
C SER A 730 12.95 -35.30 -8.15
N TYR A 731 13.46 -34.06 -8.21
CA TYR A 731 13.10 -33.03 -9.18
C TYR A 731 14.35 -32.27 -9.67
N GLY A 732 14.17 -31.46 -10.71
CA GLY A 732 15.19 -30.63 -11.31
C GLY A 732 14.66 -29.27 -11.75
N HIS A 733 15.59 -28.35 -12.00
CA HIS A 733 15.30 -26.99 -12.49
C HIS A 733 15.40 -26.92 -14.00
N SER A 734 14.46 -26.23 -14.64
CA SER A 734 14.45 -25.98 -16.08
C SER A 734 14.91 -24.56 -16.43
N PHE A 735 15.56 -24.45 -17.59
CA PHE A 735 16.26 -23.26 -18.06
C PHE A 735 16.02 -23.08 -19.57
N VAL A 736 15.80 -21.84 -20.02
CA VAL A 736 15.75 -21.54 -21.47
C VAL A 736 17.17 -21.30 -21.97
N VAL A 737 17.67 -22.21 -22.80
CA VAL A 737 19.04 -22.22 -23.34
C VAL A 737 18.98 -22.14 -24.87
N SER A 738 19.68 -21.18 -25.46
CA SER A 738 19.71 -21.02 -26.92
C SER A 738 20.32 -22.25 -27.59
N HIS A 739 19.88 -22.59 -28.79
CA HIS A 739 20.40 -23.75 -29.51
C HIS A 739 21.92 -23.69 -29.74
N ASP A 740 22.47 -22.50 -29.99
CA ASP A 740 23.91 -22.30 -30.21
C ASP A 740 24.73 -22.42 -28.90
N ASP A 741 24.13 -22.07 -27.76
CA ASP A 741 24.76 -22.18 -26.44
C ASP A 741 24.63 -23.58 -25.81
N ALA A 742 23.61 -24.35 -26.20
CA ALA A 742 23.31 -25.67 -25.64
C ALA A 742 24.40 -26.72 -25.94
N TYR A 743 25.13 -26.60 -27.05
CA TYR A 743 26.15 -27.55 -27.49
C TYR A 743 27.57 -26.99 -27.35
N MET A 744 28.56 -27.87 -27.20
CA MET A 744 29.96 -27.45 -27.26
C MET A 744 30.29 -26.84 -28.62
N SER A 745 31.14 -25.81 -28.64
CA SER A 745 31.52 -25.10 -29.88
C SER A 745 32.03 -26.05 -30.97
N GLY A 746 31.28 -26.13 -32.08
CA GLY A 746 31.57 -27.04 -33.21
C GLY A 746 30.98 -28.45 -33.09
N SER A 747 30.23 -28.76 -32.04
CA SER A 747 29.46 -30.00 -31.87
C SER A 747 27.97 -29.74 -32.11
N THR A 748 27.26 -30.78 -32.56
CA THR A 748 25.78 -30.80 -32.70
C THR A 748 25.16 -31.99 -31.95
N ALA A 749 25.96 -32.66 -31.11
CA ALA A 749 25.58 -33.90 -30.43
C ALA A 749 25.97 -33.93 -28.94
N GLU A 750 26.96 -33.14 -28.52
CA GLU A 750 27.43 -33.09 -27.14
C GLU A 750 27.09 -31.74 -26.50
N LEU A 751 26.30 -31.77 -25.42
CA LEU A 751 25.89 -30.58 -24.69
C LEU A 751 27.08 -29.89 -24.02
N ALA A 752 27.05 -28.55 -23.98
CA ALA A 752 28.04 -27.74 -23.30
C ALA A 752 27.98 -27.96 -21.77
N PRO A 753 29.13 -27.93 -21.06
CA PRO A 753 29.15 -27.86 -19.61
C PRO A 753 28.85 -26.43 -19.14
N TYR A 754 27.87 -26.29 -18.24
CA TYR A 754 27.43 -25.02 -17.65
C TYR A 754 27.12 -23.91 -18.68
N PRO A 755 26.20 -24.15 -19.64
CA PRO A 755 25.84 -23.14 -20.64
C PRO A 755 25.13 -21.92 -20.02
N PRO A 756 25.22 -20.74 -20.65
CA PRO A 756 24.40 -19.60 -20.29
C PRO A 756 22.91 -19.88 -20.58
N PHE A 757 22.02 -19.20 -19.86
CA PHE A 757 20.57 -19.27 -20.05
C PHE A 757 19.94 -17.88 -20.00
N ASP A 758 18.73 -17.74 -20.55
CA ASP A 758 17.97 -16.50 -20.47
C ASP A 758 17.36 -16.31 -19.07
N LYS A 759 17.98 -15.44 -18.27
CA LYS A 759 17.52 -15.08 -16.91
C LYS A 759 16.20 -14.30 -16.86
N SER A 760 15.68 -13.85 -18.00
CA SER A 760 14.37 -13.20 -18.10
C SER A 760 13.24 -14.15 -18.50
N ALA A 761 13.58 -15.37 -18.89
CA ALA A 761 12.62 -16.41 -19.24
C ALA A 761 12.44 -17.41 -18.09
N PHE A 762 11.18 -17.62 -17.72
CA PHE A 762 10.77 -18.57 -16.71
C PHE A 762 9.98 -19.68 -17.42
N PRO A 763 10.62 -20.80 -17.80
CA PRO A 763 9.93 -21.91 -18.43
C PRO A 763 8.99 -22.56 -17.41
N HIS A 764 7.86 -23.11 -17.89
CA HIS A 764 6.96 -23.87 -17.04
C HIS A 764 7.54 -25.26 -16.77
N GLY A 765 7.42 -25.72 -15.53
CA GLY A 765 7.73 -27.07 -15.09
C GLY A 765 6.73 -28.13 -15.57
N ASP A 766 6.66 -29.24 -14.85
CA ASP A 766 5.63 -30.27 -15.05
C ASP A 766 4.24 -29.84 -14.51
N SER A 767 3.27 -30.76 -14.46
CA SER A 767 1.89 -30.44 -14.03
C SER A 767 1.69 -30.25 -12.53
N TRP A 768 2.72 -30.40 -11.70
CA TRP A 768 2.75 -30.02 -10.28
C TRP A 768 3.56 -28.73 -10.03
N ASP A 769 4.16 -28.14 -11.06
CA ASP A 769 4.84 -26.84 -10.93
C ASP A 769 3.83 -25.71 -10.70
N ASP A 770 4.21 -24.72 -9.89
CA ASP A 770 3.33 -23.61 -9.52
C ASP A 770 3.17 -22.59 -10.66
N ASP A 771 1.92 -22.28 -10.98
CA ASP A 771 1.56 -21.09 -11.76
C ASP A 771 2.10 -19.82 -11.07
N GLY A 772 2.90 -19.02 -11.79
CA GLY A 772 3.49 -17.79 -11.26
C GLY A 772 2.44 -16.86 -10.61
N GLY A 773 2.68 -16.47 -9.36
CA GLY A 773 1.64 -15.95 -8.48
C GLY A 773 2.18 -15.12 -7.30
N PRO A 774 1.30 -14.53 -6.47
CA PRO A 774 1.71 -13.88 -5.24
C PRO A 774 2.11 -14.93 -4.18
N ASP A 775 3.31 -14.83 -3.66
CA ASP A 775 3.82 -15.67 -2.57
C ASP A 775 3.15 -15.37 -1.22
N ALA A 776 3.58 -16.07 -0.15
CA ALA A 776 3.06 -15.84 1.20
C ALA A 776 3.36 -14.43 1.76
N CYS A 777 4.37 -13.74 1.21
CA CYS A 777 4.74 -12.36 1.53
C CYS A 777 3.96 -11.32 0.72
N GLY A 778 3.28 -11.72 -0.36
CA GLY A 778 2.58 -10.86 -1.30
C GLY A 778 3.47 -10.31 -2.44
N HIS A 779 4.68 -10.82 -2.61
CA HIS A 779 5.53 -10.57 -3.77
C HIS A 779 5.12 -11.49 -4.93
N HIS A 780 5.22 -11.01 -6.17
CA HIS A 780 4.85 -11.80 -7.34
C HIS A 780 6.07 -12.59 -7.85
N GLU A 781 6.06 -13.89 -7.62
CA GLU A 781 7.07 -14.83 -8.13
C GLU A 781 6.68 -15.32 -9.54
N PRO A 782 7.68 -15.61 -10.40
CA PRO A 782 7.45 -16.27 -11.68
C PRO A 782 7.06 -17.75 -11.49
N SER A 783 6.77 -18.47 -12.58
CA SER A 783 6.59 -19.93 -12.54
C SER A 783 7.86 -20.62 -12.03
N GLY A 784 7.70 -21.69 -11.23
CA GLY A 784 8.80 -22.36 -10.56
C GLY A 784 9.82 -22.98 -11.52
N GLY A 785 9.35 -23.57 -12.62
CA GLY A 785 10.19 -24.26 -13.60
C GLY A 785 10.64 -25.65 -13.15
N ASN A 786 9.98 -26.27 -12.17
CA ASN A 786 10.36 -27.55 -11.59
C ASN A 786 9.89 -28.74 -12.42
N TYR A 787 10.78 -29.71 -12.63
CA TYR A 787 10.47 -31.01 -13.24
C TYR A 787 10.80 -32.13 -12.27
N ASN A 788 9.78 -32.72 -11.67
CA ASN A 788 9.82 -34.02 -11.00
C ASN A 788 10.31 -35.11 -11.96
N PHE A 789 10.88 -36.18 -11.42
CA PHE A 789 11.41 -37.29 -12.20
C PHE A 789 10.33 -38.01 -13.01
N TRP A 790 9.11 -38.18 -12.46
CA TRP A 790 7.96 -38.63 -13.26
C TRP A 790 7.58 -37.62 -14.35
N GLY A 791 7.70 -36.31 -14.09
CA GLY A 791 7.41 -35.24 -15.04
C GLY A 791 8.33 -35.26 -16.25
N LEU A 792 9.60 -35.62 -16.07
CA LEU A 792 10.56 -35.84 -17.17
C LEU A 792 10.18 -37.02 -18.07
N ILE A 793 9.56 -38.06 -17.51
CA ILE A 793 9.07 -39.22 -18.26
C ILE A 793 7.80 -38.86 -19.04
N GLU A 794 6.83 -38.17 -18.41
CA GLU A 794 5.59 -37.77 -19.08
C GLU A 794 5.82 -36.73 -20.19
N ASN A 795 6.79 -35.83 -20.02
CA ASN A 795 7.18 -34.84 -21.04
C ASN A 795 8.19 -35.41 -22.07
N GLY A 796 8.52 -36.69 -22.03
CA GLY A 796 9.27 -37.39 -23.08
C GLY A 796 10.78 -37.11 -23.12
N TYR A 797 11.36 -36.61 -22.02
CA TYR A 797 12.83 -36.56 -21.86
C TYR A 797 13.39 -37.95 -21.51
N LEU A 798 12.65 -38.71 -20.70
CA LEU A 798 12.99 -40.05 -20.22
C LEU A 798 11.92 -41.08 -20.60
N ASP A 799 12.30 -42.35 -20.67
CA ASP A 799 11.39 -43.48 -20.90
C ASP A 799 10.82 -44.04 -19.58
N GLN A 800 9.98 -45.08 -19.66
CA GLN A 800 9.34 -45.67 -18.47
C GLN A 800 10.30 -46.43 -17.54
N ASN A 801 11.56 -46.60 -17.92
CA ASN A 801 12.64 -47.18 -17.09
C ASN A 801 13.54 -46.08 -16.48
N GLY A 802 13.33 -44.81 -16.85
CA GLY A 802 14.18 -43.69 -16.45
C GLY A 802 15.41 -43.48 -17.33
N ASP A 803 15.50 -44.18 -18.47
CA ASP A 803 16.57 -44.01 -19.46
C ASP A 803 16.23 -42.86 -20.43
N TYR A 804 17.25 -42.24 -21.04
CA TYR A 804 17.02 -41.13 -21.99
C TYR A 804 16.30 -41.60 -23.25
N VAL A 805 15.29 -40.86 -23.70
CA VAL A 805 14.56 -41.16 -24.94
C VAL A 805 15.49 -40.99 -26.15
N ASP A 806 15.34 -41.89 -27.13
CA ASP A 806 16.09 -41.87 -28.39
C ASP A 806 16.11 -40.46 -29.02
N LYS A 807 17.34 -39.94 -29.24
CA LYS A 807 17.67 -38.62 -29.79
C LYS A 807 17.44 -37.41 -28.88
N ILE A 808 17.09 -37.57 -27.60
CA ILE A 808 17.16 -36.46 -26.63
C ILE A 808 18.63 -36.20 -26.26
N PRO A 809 19.18 -35.00 -26.57
CA PRO A 809 20.51 -34.61 -26.11
C PRO A 809 20.56 -34.57 -24.57
N HIS A 810 21.60 -35.18 -24.02
CA HIS A 810 21.82 -35.26 -22.58
C HIS A 810 23.31 -35.25 -22.26
N ARG A 811 23.65 -34.94 -21.01
CA ARG A 811 25.00 -35.00 -20.47
C ARG A 811 24.96 -35.36 -19.00
N PHE A 812 25.90 -36.20 -18.57
CA PHE A 812 26.12 -36.53 -17.17
C PHE A 812 27.42 -35.86 -16.72
N ASP A 813 27.35 -34.95 -15.75
CA ASP A 813 28.55 -34.30 -15.23
C ASP A 813 29.25 -35.17 -14.19
N SER A 814 30.54 -35.45 -14.43
CA SER A 814 31.30 -36.42 -13.64
C SER A 814 31.75 -35.92 -12.27
N CYS A 815 31.73 -34.61 -11.99
CA CYS A 815 32.04 -34.11 -10.65
C CYS A 815 30.78 -34.09 -9.76
N SER A 816 29.74 -33.41 -10.24
CA SER A 816 28.45 -33.31 -9.55
C SER A 816 27.72 -34.64 -9.48
N GLN A 817 28.07 -35.59 -10.35
CA GLN A 817 27.40 -36.87 -10.50
C GLN A 817 25.90 -36.70 -10.80
N THR A 818 25.53 -35.65 -11.55
CA THR A 818 24.13 -35.35 -11.91
C THR A 818 23.96 -35.15 -13.42
N PRO A 819 22.82 -35.56 -13.99
CA PRO A 819 22.47 -35.32 -15.39
C PRO A 819 21.87 -33.93 -15.68
N TYR A 820 21.89 -33.58 -16.97
CA TYR A 820 20.95 -32.64 -17.58
C TYR A 820 20.56 -33.11 -18.99
N VAL A 821 19.34 -32.77 -19.38
CA VAL A 821 18.73 -33.06 -20.68
C VAL A 821 18.35 -31.75 -21.37
N TYR A 822 18.30 -31.74 -22.70
CA TYR A 822 17.89 -30.59 -23.50
C TYR A 822 16.86 -31.01 -24.54
N ASN A 823 15.84 -30.18 -24.75
CA ASN A 823 14.86 -30.35 -25.81
C ASN A 823 15.09 -29.28 -26.90
N PRO A 824 15.60 -29.66 -28.09
CA PRO A 824 15.86 -28.73 -29.19
C PRO A 824 14.62 -28.04 -29.77
N ASP A 825 13.42 -28.62 -29.61
CA ASP A 825 12.18 -28.07 -30.16
C ASP A 825 11.63 -26.94 -29.27
N SER A 826 11.83 -27.02 -27.95
CA SER A 826 11.38 -26.02 -26.97
C SER A 826 12.48 -25.07 -26.48
N ASN A 827 13.75 -25.38 -26.75
CA ASN A 827 14.93 -24.72 -26.16
C ASN A 827 15.01 -24.81 -24.63
N ILE A 828 14.38 -25.82 -24.02
CA ILE A 828 14.41 -26.05 -22.57
C ILE A 828 15.51 -27.06 -22.23
N MET A 829 16.39 -26.69 -21.30
CA MET A 829 17.34 -27.57 -20.65
C MET A 829 16.89 -27.83 -19.21
N VAL A 830 16.91 -29.08 -18.74
CA VAL A 830 16.55 -29.44 -17.35
C VAL A 830 17.75 -30.09 -16.68
N SER A 831 18.16 -29.59 -15.50
CA SER A 831 19.15 -30.24 -14.64
C SER A 831 18.48 -30.86 -13.43
N PHE A 832 18.69 -32.17 -13.26
CA PHE A 832 17.89 -33.04 -12.39
C PHE A 832 18.75 -34.18 -11.86
N ASP A 833 18.11 -35.15 -11.20
CA ASP A 833 18.74 -36.37 -10.71
C ASP A 833 18.07 -37.63 -11.27
N ASN A 834 18.87 -38.66 -11.55
CA ASN A 834 18.43 -39.95 -12.08
C ASN A 834 18.91 -41.12 -11.21
N ALA A 835 18.58 -42.35 -11.60
CA ALA A 835 19.03 -43.55 -10.89
C ALA A 835 20.56 -43.60 -10.68
N GLN A 836 21.35 -43.19 -11.69
CA GLN A 836 22.81 -43.16 -11.59
C GLN A 836 23.31 -42.16 -10.54
N SER A 837 22.74 -40.96 -10.46
CA SER A 837 23.11 -39.96 -9.47
C SER A 837 22.70 -40.37 -8.05
N PHE A 838 21.51 -40.96 -7.90
CA PHE A 838 21.03 -41.57 -6.65
C PHE A 838 21.93 -42.71 -6.17
N THR A 839 22.38 -43.60 -7.07
CA THR A 839 23.39 -44.63 -6.79
C THR A 839 24.73 -44.03 -6.35
N SER A 840 25.23 -42.97 -7.01
CA SER A 840 26.47 -42.30 -6.59
C SER A 840 26.35 -41.62 -5.21
N LYS A 841 25.18 -41.05 -4.89
CA LYS A 841 24.87 -40.50 -3.56
C LYS A 841 24.75 -41.59 -2.50
N GLY A 842 24.12 -42.73 -2.80
CA GLY A 842 24.05 -43.90 -1.91
C GLY A 842 25.45 -44.44 -1.54
N LYS A 843 26.35 -44.53 -2.53
CA LYS A 843 27.76 -44.88 -2.32
C LYS A 843 28.49 -43.89 -1.41
N PHE A 844 28.23 -42.59 -1.59
CA PHE A 844 28.80 -41.56 -0.74
C PHE A 844 28.27 -41.61 0.70
N ILE A 845 26.95 -41.75 0.89
CA ILE A 845 26.30 -41.92 2.21
C ILE A 845 26.93 -43.08 2.98
N LYS A 846 27.00 -44.26 2.35
CA LYS A 846 27.62 -45.47 2.92
C LYS A 846 29.12 -45.29 3.17
N GLY A 847 29.85 -44.74 2.20
CA GLY A 847 31.31 -44.55 2.29
C GLY A 847 31.75 -43.51 3.31
N ALA A 848 30.94 -42.48 3.56
CA ALA A 848 31.19 -41.45 4.58
C ALA A 848 30.61 -41.82 5.96
N GLY A 849 29.89 -42.94 6.09
CA GLY A 849 29.29 -43.36 7.35
C GLY A 849 28.13 -42.46 7.81
N LEU A 850 27.38 -41.90 6.86
CA LEU A 850 26.21 -41.07 7.16
C LEU A 850 25.03 -41.91 7.65
N LYS A 851 24.09 -41.27 8.34
CA LYS A 851 22.91 -41.94 8.90
C LYS A 851 21.97 -42.54 7.83
N GLY A 852 21.90 -41.90 6.66
CA GLY A 852 20.99 -42.27 5.57
C GLY A 852 20.70 -41.09 4.64
N PHE A 853 19.56 -41.14 3.96
CA PHE A 853 19.06 -40.07 3.09
C PHE A 853 17.64 -39.63 3.48
N ALA A 854 17.25 -38.44 3.00
CA ALA A 854 15.88 -37.93 3.00
C ALA A 854 15.55 -37.45 1.58
N MET A 855 14.35 -37.72 1.09
CA MET A 855 13.99 -37.48 -0.32
C MET A 855 12.94 -36.37 -0.43
N TRP A 856 13.27 -35.30 -1.16
CA TRP A 856 12.36 -34.17 -1.43
C TRP A 856 11.91 -34.19 -2.90
N GLU A 857 10.65 -34.47 -3.22
CA GLU A 857 9.71 -35.24 -2.38
C GLU A 857 9.46 -36.65 -2.93
N ALA A 858 9.03 -37.57 -2.08
CA ALA A 858 8.83 -38.97 -2.47
C ALA A 858 7.79 -39.13 -3.60
N GLY A 859 6.83 -38.20 -3.73
CA GLY A 859 5.87 -38.15 -4.82
C GLY A 859 6.46 -37.82 -6.20
N GLY A 860 7.66 -37.23 -6.24
CA GLY A 860 8.37 -36.90 -7.49
C GLY A 860 9.03 -38.10 -8.19
N ASP A 861 9.17 -39.25 -7.52
CA ASP A 861 9.72 -40.47 -8.10
C ASP A 861 8.73 -41.18 -9.05
N TYR A 862 9.24 -41.92 -10.03
CA TYR A 862 8.44 -42.77 -10.90
C TYR A 862 8.67 -44.23 -10.56
N LYS A 863 7.63 -44.89 -10.01
CA LYS A 863 7.65 -46.33 -9.68
C LYS A 863 8.85 -46.77 -8.82
N ASN A 864 9.31 -45.92 -7.90
CA ASN A 864 10.45 -46.13 -7.00
C ASN A 864 11.83 -46.24 -7.69
N ILE A 865 12.00 -45.81 -8.95
CA ILE A 865 13.28 -45.93 -9.67
C ILE A 865 14.42 -45.25 -8.90
N LEU A 866 14.21 -44.02 -8.40
CA LEU A 866 15.23 -43.31 -7.63
C LEU A 866 15.41 -43.92 -6.25
N LEU A 867 14.30 -44.23 -5.57
CA LEU A 867 14.29 -44.82 -4.23
C LEU A 867 15.02 -46.17 -4.16
N ASP A 868 14.81 -47.05 -5.14
CA ASP A 868 15.48 -48.35 -5.22
C ASP A 868 16.97 -48.18 -5.54
N ALA A 869 17.32 -47.24 -6.42
CA ALA A 869 18.71 -46.99 -6.85
C ALA A 869 19.64 -46.46 -5.72
N ILE A 870 19.11 -45.70 -4.76
CA ILE A 870 19.86 -45.25 -3.57
C ILE A 870 19.83 -46.29 -2.44
N SER A 871 18.67 -46.94 -2.23
CA SER A 871 18.48 -47.96 -1.18
C SER A 871 19.34 -49.19 -1.41
N ALA A 872 19.51 -49.63 -2.66
CA ALA A 872 20.35 -50.77 -3.03
C ALA A 872 21.81 -50.59 -2.61
N GLU A 873 22.35 -49.37 -2.74
CA GLU A 873 23.75 -49.08 -2.37
C GLU A 873 23.94 -48.99 -0.85
N ILE A 874 22.97 -48.41 -0.13
CA ILE A 874 23.02 -48.27 1.34
C ILE A 874 22.86 -49.63 2.05
N HIS A 875 22.09 -50.57 1.47
CA HIS A 875 21.85 -51.90 2.04
C HIS A 875 22.73 -53.03 1.47
N SER A 876 23.58 -52.73 0.47
CA SER A 876 24.68 -53.61 0.04
C SER A 876 25.79 -53.72 1.10
#